data_AF-A0A9D6FD55-F1
#
_entry.id   AF-A0A9D6FD55-F1
#
_cell.length_a   1.000
_cell.length_b   1.000
_cell.length_c   1.000
_cell.angle_alpha   90.00
_cell.angle_beta   90.00
_cell.angle_gamma   90.00
#
_symmetry.space_group_name_H-M   'P 1'
#
loop_
_entity.id
_entity.type
_entity.pdbx_description
1 polymer ?
#
loop_
_entity_poly.entity_id
_entity_poly.type
_entity_poly.pdbx_seq_one_letter_code
_entity_poly.pdbx_strand_id
1 'polypeptide(L)'
;MNRRLGLLLILVLLAAVVAVLRREEIAESIANPPESGEPAAGGQAPTTDLRLDSRYTCEEHWIVTSVCEDIAGMLSYARQHQAGSQSTTTAPLLRIQKSSPDGRWVIDREQGAGPEHIELDVKAFVWSPETYEGWAKLLLDEIHAAAPVDSEELTGDAVASLTDLRTEVIESQNRIVSQWLQSHPLDAAGHEAAALVLAAFAMRETSGTFFDQRWSLNRIAAHLAIARALRHDAGFGRTGELADLSLRVLVRRQAEADTMLNAWRMRGGLSASEASWVNALALRNESDWRKLEDAATGSLMERIEYFRAIVAHVGEGFAMKRLKDESVGGIPDWGRILLMGGTGVQIGHYATEAVRAWTMQEIETIYRSRFGRGPGVQDLPKFLNSADGGAVWHDGTALPAFQVIDDGAWGRFEQRHFCAMANQVEWFMRNRWGVEEAAERFRKEMDPLLGQLVYFPIIQKLRAQNQGEYQQGMNGSAKVVRAHPEWVSDYNWGLLRDTTKFTFVHVVPYCEPWFRPEIPTGTAYNTAKRLGFPAIARGQASRLEPLLQLAPYDVWIARRYVEMKSNGRPTAAEYRERLEPFLEYDLGAMRVVVDAAGDDLEQSLPILERICQYDPDRYFAMGSRLAKAHRDEEAAVAYQKGVDVGEDRVNAANLCEWLVNYYYDHGRQEEAMKIARMAASVYSYYGLETLLKLYERMDRIDEAEEIAKRIEERYDSPDPRAGLYYRQMAKGGGPVYAEKLEAILRKIFPSGLEKVTLSSFTSPPQDGLMTYGESKQSKEIGLQSRAVIVAVDGNRVRNRKQLDLVIRLTYSEDLSLIVWQGGRYQEIEAHLWRRIFNVELRDYEARS
;
A
#
# COMPACT_ATOMS: atom_id res chain seq x y z
N MET A 1 -3.17 7.83 -38.79
CA MET A 1 -3.37 6.77 -37.78
C MET A 1 -2.05 6.08 -37.39
N ASN A 2 -1.28 5.53 -38.34
CA ASN A 2 -0.05 4.75 -38.04
C ASN A 2 1.07 5.51 -37.30
N ARG A 3 1.25 6.83 -37.52
CA ARG A 3 2.26 7.62 -36.80
C ARG A 3 1.91 7.91 -35.33
N ARG A 4 0.61 7.99 -34.99
CA ARG A 4 0.16 8.18 -33.59
C ARG A 4 0.25 6.88 -32.78
N LEU A 5 -0.02 5.74 -33.43
CA LEU A 5 0.14 4.41 -32.82
C LEU A 5 1.62 4.09 -32.54
N GLY A 6 2.52 4.42 -33.46
CA GLY A 6 3.97 4.25 -33.27
C GLY A 6 4.54 5.11 -32.14
N LEU A 7 4.08 6.37 -32.01
CA LEU A 7 4.50 7.25 -30.91
C LEU A 7 3.98 6.76 -29.55
N LEU A 8 2.74 6.26 -29.50
CA LEU A 8 2.15 5.70 -28.29
C LEU A 8 2.92 4.44 -27.84
N LEU A 9 3.29 3.57 -28.78
CA LEU A 9 4.09 2.36 -28.50
C LEU A 9 5.47 2.71 -27.96
N ILE A 10 6.13 3.73 -28.53
CA ILE A 10 7.44 4.21 -28.08
C ILE A 10 7.36 4.79 -26.66
N LEU A 11 6.31 5.57 -26.34
CA LEU A 11 6.10 6.13 -25.01
C LEU A 11 5.79 5.06 -23.96
N VAL A 12 4.99 4.03 -24.30
CA VAL A 12 4.72 2.89 -23.43
C VAL A 12 5.99 2.08 -23.16
N LEU A 13 6.84 1.88 -24.17
CA LEU A 13 8.11 1.17 -24.02
C LEU A 13 9.14 1.96 -23.22
N LEU A 14 9.18 3.30 -23.36
CA LEU A 14 10.04 4.18 -22.54
C LEU A 14 9.60 4.19 -21.07
N ALA A 15 8.29 4.25 -20.81
CA ALA A 15 7.74 4.16 -19.46
C ALA A 15 8.05 2.81 -18.79
N ALA A 16 8.00 1.71 -19.54
CA ALA A 16 8.35 0.38 -19.03
C ALA A 16 9.84 0.27 -18.66
N VAL A 17 10.74 0.88 -19.43
CA VAL A 17 12.19 0.92 -19.11
C VAL A 17 12.45 1.74 -17.84
N VAL A 18 11.80 2.90 -17.68
CA VAL A 18 11.93 3.72 -16.45
C VAL A 18 11.33 3.00 -15.24
N ALA A 19 10.23 2.28 -15.41
CA ALA A 19 9.58 1.52 -14.35
C ALA A 19 10.43 0.32 -13.88
N VAL A 20 11.14 -0.36 -14.78
CA VAL A 20 12.07 -1.46 -14.44
C VAL A 20 13.29 -0.94 -13.69
N LEU A 21 13.90 0.16 -14.15
CA LEU A 21 15.07 0.77 -13.50
C LEU A 21 14.71 1.30 -12.09
N ARG A 22 13.52 1.89 -11.90
CA ARG A 22 13.05 2.29 -10.56
C ARG A 22 12.64 1.11 -9.66
N ARG A 23 12.27 -0.04 -10.22
CA ARG A 23 11.88 -1.22 -9.43
C ARG A 23 13.09 -1.88 -8.78
N GLU A 24 14.26 -1.84 -9.43
CA GLU A 24 15.54 -2.28 -8.84
C GLU A 24 16.01 -1.31 -7.75
N GLU A 25 15.90 0.01 -7.96
CA GLU A 25 16.20 1.04 -6.94
C GLU A 25 15.32 0.93 -5.68
N ILE A 26 14.02 0.63 -5.85
CA ILE A 26 13.08 0.44 -4.73
C ILE A 26 13.29 -0.92 -4.05
N ALA A 27 13.64 -1.97 -4.80
CA ALA A 27 13.96 -3.27 -4.22
C ALA A 27 15.26 -3.22 -3.39
N GLU A 28 16.27 -2.46 -3.83
CA GLU A 28 17.48 -2.20 -3.04
C GLU A 28 17.21 -1.29 -1.84
N SER A 29 16.34 -0.28 -1.95
CA SER A 29 15.92 0.57 -0.82
C SER A 29 15.11 -0.18 0.25
N ILE A 30 14.44 -1.27 -0.11
CA ILE A 30 13.69 -2.12 0.83
C ILE A 30 14.59 -3.22 1.41
N ALA A 31 15.55 -3.74 0.63
CA ALA A 31 16.49 -4.77 1.08
C ALA A 31 17.64 -4.22 1.94
N ASN A 32 18.07 -2.99 1.68
CA ASN A 32 19.09 -2.26 2.42
C ASN A 32 18.52 -0.89 2.81
N PRO A 33 17.80 -0.76 3.94
CA PRO A 33 17.55 0.56 4.49
C PRO A 33 18.91 1.26 4.64
N PRO A 34 19.07 2.52 4.24
CA PRO A 34 20.29 3.25 4.55
C PRO A 34 20.51 3.09 6.05
N GLU A 35 21.72 2.66 6.45
CA GLU A 35 22.13 2.66 7.85
C GLU A 35 21.61 3.96 8.43
N SER A 36 20.68 3.87 9.38
CA SER A 36 20.23 5.01 10.12
C SER A 36 21.50 5.61 10.71
N GLY A 37 22.03 6.66 10.08
CA GLY A 37 23.17 7.37 10.60
C GLY A 37 22.82 7.64 12.05
N GLU A 38 23.61 7.07 12.95
CA GLU A 38 23.44 7.34 14.37
C GLU A 38 23.29 8.85 14.50
N PRO A 39 22.20 9.36 15.09
CA PRO A 39 22.13 10.78 15.35
C PRO A 39 23.37 11.08 16.18
N ALA A 40 24.23 11.96 15.66
CA ALA A 40 25.45 12.37 16.33
C ALA A 40 25.10 12.60 17.81
N ALA A 41 25.65 11.75 18.67
CA ALA A 41 25.45 11.82 20.10
C ALA A 41 25.94 13.19 20.55
N GLY A 42 25.01 14.12 20.82
CA GLY A 42 25.36 15.48 21.26
C GLY A 42 24.43 16.61 20.84
N GLY A 43 23.43 16.39 20.00
CA GLY A 43 22.41 17.41 19.71
C GLY A 43 21.19 17.26 20.62
N GLN A 44 21.05 18.10 21.66
CA GLN A 44 19.76 18.26 22.35
C GLN A 44 18.68 18.58 21.30
N ALA A 45 17.70 17.69 21.16
CA ALA A 45 16.51 17.96 20.35
C ALA A 45 15.88 19.28 20.85
N PRO A 46 15.46 20.20 19.96
CA PRO A 46 14.76 21.40 20.41
C PRO A 46 13.47 20.97 21.12
N THR A 47 13.45 21.14 22.44
CA THR A 47 12.31 20.91 23.32
C THR A 47 11.32 22.07 23.26
N THR A 48 10.94 22.51 22.06
CA THR A 48 9.70 23.29 21.92
C THR A 48 8.54 22.31 21.98
N ASP A 49 7.90 22.27 23.13
CA ASP A 49 6.71 21.50 23.49
C ASP A 49 5.57 21.85 22.51
N LEU A 50 5.57 21.24 21.31
CA LEU A 50 4.52 21.42 20.30
C LEU A 50 3.25 20.72 20.79
N ARG A 51 2.47 21.43 21.60
CA ARG A 51 1.22 20.93 22.18
C ARG A 51 0.10 20.90 21.14
N LEU A 52 -0.83 19.97 21.35
CA LEU A 52 -2.09 19.94 20.64
C LEU A 52 -3.03 21.00 21.23
N ASP A 53 -3.74 21.71 20.36
CA ASP A 53 -4.78 22.67 20.72
C ASP A 53 -6.14 21.95 20.75
N SER A 54 -6.18 20.78 21.40
CA SER A 54 -7.34 19.89 21.44
C SER A 54 -7.84 19.70 22.86
N ARG A 55 -9.17 19.55 23.02
CA ARG A 55 -9.78 19.17 24.30
C ARG A 55 -9.49 17.71 24.67
N TYR A 56 -9.08 16.89 23.70
CA TYR A 56 -8.76 15.48 23.90
C TYR A 56 -7.27 15.32 24.20
N THR A 57 -6.98 14.41 25.12
CA THR A 57 -5.61 14.12 25.56
C THR A 57 -4.95 13.02 24.72
N CYS A 58 -5.76 12.12 24.15
CA CYS A 58 -5.33 11.05 23.25
C CYS A 58 -6.52 10.58 22.39
N GLU A 59 -6.24 9.68 21.44
CA GLU A 59 -7.23 9.07 20.56
C GLU A 59 -8.34 8.35 21.33
N GLU A 60 -8.02 7.57 22.37
CA GLU A 60 -9.05 6.90 23.17
C GLU A 60 -9.93 7.87 23.93
N HIS A 61 -9.37 8.99 24.41
CA HIS A 61 -10.17 10.03 25.05
C HIS A 61 -11.17 10.59 24.04
N TRP A 62 -10.75 10.87 22.80
CA TRP A 62 -11.68 11.29 21.76
C TRP A 62 -12.76 10.22 21.47
N ILE A 63 -12.39 8.94 21.34
CA ILE A 63 -13.33 7.84 21.09
C ILE A 63 -14.39 7.79 22.19
N VAL A 64 -13.98 7.69 23.45
CA VAL A 64 -14.91 7.57 24.59
C VAL A 64 -15.80 8.80 24.69
N THR A 65 -15.24 9.99 24.51
CA THR A 65 -16.02 11.24 24.53
C THR A 65 -17.03 11.29 23.41
N SER A 66 -16.64 10.98 22.18
CA SER A 66 -17.54 10.97 21.02
C SER A 66 -18.72 10.02 21.23
N VAL A 67 -18.47 8.78 21.68
CA VAL A 67 -19.54 7.79 21.93
C VAL A 67 -20.50 8.28 23.02
N CYS A 68 -19.98 8.82 24.12
CA CYS A 68 -20.82 9.31 25.22
C CYS A 68 -21.64 10.54 24.83
N GLU A 69 -21.06 11.47 24.08
CA GLU A 69 -21.74 12.66 23.55
C GLU A 69 -22.83 12.29 22.54
N ASP A 70 -22.59 11.30 21.67
CA ASP A 70 -23.59 10.80 20.73
C ASP A 70 -24.78 10.16 21.46
N ILE A 71 -24.53 9.32 22.47
CA ILE A 71 -25.58 8.74 23.32
C ILE A 71 -26.38 9.85 24.03
N ALA A 72 -25.68 10.80 24.65
CA ALA A 72 -26.31 11.90 25.35
C ALA A 72 -27.15 12.80 24.42
N GLY A 73 -26.65 13.07 23.22
CA GLY A 73 -27.35 13.85 22.20
C GLY A 73 -28.65 13.17 21.74
N MET A 74 -28.57 11.90 21.37
CA MET A 74 -29.74 11.12 20.93
C MET A 74 -30.81 10.99 22.02
N LEU A 75 -30.41 10.72 23.26
CA LEU A 75 -31.36 10.59 24.38
C LEU A 75 -31.90 11.95 24.84
N SER A 76 -31.11 13.03 24.75
CA SER A 76 -31.62 14.39 24.96
C SER A 76 -32.68 14.77 23.92
N TYR A 77 -32.51 14.33 22.68
CA TYR A 77 -33.53 14.47 21.63
C TYR A 77 -34.80 13.69 21.96
N ALA A 78 -34.68 12.43 22.36
CA ALA A 78 -35.83 11.62 22.77
C ALA A 78 -36.64 12.27 23.89
N ARG A 79 -35.97 12.86 24.89
CA ARG A 79 -36.61 13.61 25.98
C ARG A 79 -37.42 14.80 25.48
N GLN A 80 -36.86 15.59 24.57
CA GLN A 80 -37.54 16.75 23.98
C GLN A 80 -38.77 16.31 23.17
N HIS A 81 -38.61 15.24 22.38
CA HIS A 81 -39.66 14.66 21.57
C HIS A 81 -40.86 14.21 22.44
N GLN A 82 -40.60 13.49 23.54
CA GLN A 82 -41.66 13.10 24.49
C GLN A 82 -42.32 14.29 25.20
N ALA A 83 -41.56 15.35 25.52
CA ALA A 83 -42.09 16.53 26.19
C ALA A 83 -42.95 17.44 25.28
N GLY A 84 -43.02 17.16 23.97
CA GLY A 84 -43.69 18.04 22.99
C GLY A 84 -43.08 19.44 22.92
N SER A 85 -41.86 19.60 23.43
CA SER A 85 -41.20 20.89 23.62
C SER A 85 -40.39 21.26 22.37
N GLN A 86 -40.63 22.46 21.83
CA GLN A 86 -39.77 23.06 20.80
C GLN A 86 -38.52 23.72 21.40
N SER A 87 -38.27 23.59 22.70
CA SER A 87 -37.12 24.19 23.37
C SER A 87 -35.85 23.39 23.11
N THR A 88 -34.82 24.06 22.58
CA THR A 88 -33.47 23.54 22.41
C THR A 88 -32.84 23.26 23.78
N THR A 89 -33.06 22.07 24.32
CA THR A 89 -32.25 21.62 25.47
C THR A 89 -30.91 21.20 24.89
N THR A 90 -29.89 22.02 25.08
CA THR A 90 -28.52 21.65 24.70
C THR A 90 -28.13 20.37 25.43
N ALA A 91 -27.53 19.42 24.72
CA ALA A 91 -26.94 18.23 25.32
C ALA A 91 -26.04 18.64 26.50
N PRO A 92 -26.00 17.85 27.59
CA PRO A 92 -25.17 18.19 28.74
C PRO A 92 -23.71 18.29 28.33
N LEU A 93 -22.99 19.30 28.85
CA LEU A 93 -21.55 19.36 28.69
C LEU A 93 -20.94 18.21 29.50
N LEU A 94 -20.26 17.30 28.81
CA LEU A 94 -19.57 16.17 29.43
C LEU A 94 -18.09 16.49 29.56
N ARG A 95 -17.54 16.28 30.76
CA ARG A 95 -16.09 16.26 30.97
C ARG A 95 -15.68 14.83 31.26
N ILE A 96 -14.98 14.24 30.31
CA ILE A 96 -14.52 12.85 30.41
C ILE A 96 -13.03 12.83 30.72
N GLN A 97 -12.65 12.01 31.69
CA GLN A 97 -11.28 11.92 32.15
C GLN A 97 -10.87 10.45 32.34
N LYS A 98 -9.63 10.13 31.99
CA LYS A 98 -9.07 8.81 32.29
C LYS A 98 -8.74 8.76 33.78
N SER A 99 -9.41 7.88 34.53
CA SER A 99 -9.24 7.76 35.98
C SER A 99 -8.12 6.80 36.39
N SER A 100 -7.71 5.92 35.48
CA SER A 100 -6.56 5.03 35.70
C SER A 100 -5.85 4.62 34.40
N PRO A 101 -4.58 4.18 34.47
CA PRO A 101 -3.89 3.58 33.33
C PRO A 101 -4.62 2.36 32.74
N ASP A 102 -5.40 1.66 33.57
CA ASP A 102 -6.05 0.37 33.26
C ASP A 102 -7.32 0.48 32.40
N GLY A 103 -7.60 1.64 31.82
CA GLY A 103 -8.72 1.83 30.89
C GLY A 103 -10.05 2.23 31.54
N ARG A 104 -10.04 2.64 32.82
CA ARG A 104 -11.21 3.26 33.45
C ARG A 104 -11.33 4.74 33.08
N TRP A 105 -12.54 5.16 32.76
CA TRP A 105 -12.92 6.53 32.43
C TRP A 105 -13.97 7.02 33.42
N VAL A 106 -13.99 8.32 33.67
CA VAL A 106 -15.01 8.97 34.48
C VAL A 106 -15.70 10.00 33.61
N ILE A 107 -17.04 9.97 33.62
CA ILE A 107 -17.87 11.02 33.07
C ILE A 107 -18.26 11.94 34.23
N ASP A 108 -17.82 13.20 34.16
CA ASP A 108 -18.33 14.29 34.98
C ASP A 108 -19.36 15.05 34.15
N ARG A 109 -20.62 15.07 34.60
CA ARG A 109 -21.69 15.83 33.96
C ARG A 109 -21.94 17.14 34.71
N GLU A 110 -21.84 18.28 34.04
CA GLU A 110 -22.21 19.56 34.65
C GLU A 110 -23.74 19.70 34.73
N GLN A 111 -24.30 19.60 35.94
CA GLN A 111 -25.65 20.04 36.26
C GLN A 111 -25.60 21.07 37.38
N GLY A 112 -26.58 21.98 37.42
CA GLY A 112 -26.68 23.06 38.42
C GLY A 112 -26.75 22.64 39.90
N ALA A 113 -26.60 21.34 40.21
CA ALA A 113 -26.52 20.77 41.57
C ALA A 113 -25.16 20.10 41.92
N GLY A 114 -24.19 20.05 40.99
CA GLY A 114 -22.86 19.43 41.18
C GLY A 114 -22.56 18.32 40.16
N PRO A 115 -21.28 17.89 40.03
CA PRO A 115 -20.89 16.85 39.07
C PRO A 115 -21.35 15.46 39.53
N GLU A 116 -22.24 14.84 38.76
CA GLU A 116 -22.54 13.41 38.90
C GLU A 116 -21.37 12.61 38.29
N HIS A 117 -20.78 11.72 39.09
CA HIS A 117 -19.60 10.94 38.73
C HIS A 117 -20.01 9.54 38.30
N ILE A 118 -19.75 9.19 37.04
CA ILE A 118 -20.06 7.86 36.49
C ILE A 118 -18.76 7.20 36.03
N GLU A 119 -18.47 6.03 36.58
CA GLU A 119 -17.34 5.22 36.14
C GLU A 119 -17.72 4.38 34.92
N LEU A 120 -16.93 4.52 33.85
CA LEU A 120 -16.96 3.67 32.66
C LEU A 120 -15.75 2.74 32.70
N ASP A 121 -16.03 1.44 32.67
CA ASP A 121 -15.02 0.40 32.64
C ASP A 121 -15.04 -0.28 31.26
N VAL A 122 -13.94 -0.13 30.51
CA VAL A 122 -13.81 -0.74 29.17
C VAL A 122 -13.89 -2.25 29.31
N LYS A 123 -14.96 -2.86 28.78
CA LYS A 123 -15.25 -4.28 28.98
C LYS A 123 -14.39 -5.19 28.11
N ALA A 124 -14.71 -5.30 26.83
CA ALA A 124 -13.96 -6.17 25.91
C ALA A 124 -12.95 -5.37 25.06
N PHE A 125 -13.39 -4.20 24.58
CA PHE A 125 -12.62 -3.27 23.75
C PHE A 125 -13.24 -1.88 23.82
N VAL A 126 -12.49 -0.84 23.42
CA VAL A 126 -12.93 0.56 23.61
C VAL A 126 -14.26 0.87 22.91
N TRP A 127 -14.55 0.26 21.76
CA TRP A 127 -15.82 0.41 21.04
C TRP A 127 -16.92 -0.59 21.45
N SER A 128 -16.69 -1.44 22.47
CA SER A 128 -17.70 -2.44 22.89
C SER A 128 -18.98 -1.74 23.36
N PRO A 129 -20.17 -2.07 22.81
CA PRO A 129 -21.43 -1.47 23.25
C PRO A 129 -21.69 -1.66 24.76
N GLU A 130 -21.25 -2.79 25.32
CA GLU A 130 -21.33 -3.13 26.74
C GLU A 130 -20.62 -2.11 27.65
N THR A 131 -19.56 -1.47 27.15
CA THR A 131 -18.83 -0.42 27.89
C THR A 131 -19.72 0.77 28.19
N TYR A 132 -20.67 1.08 27.29
CA TYR A 132 -21.48 2.30 27.34
C TYR A 132 -22.93 2.05 27.75
N GLU A 133 -23.34 0.79 27.89
CA GLU A 133 -24.71 0.39 28.26
C GLU A 133 -25.17 1.02 29.58
N GLY A 134 -24.32 1.06 30.60
CA GLY A 134 -24.64 1.67 31.89
C GLY A 134 -24.92 3.18 31.79
N TRP A 135 -24.18 3.89 30.93
CA TRP A 135 -24.41 5.30 30.64
C TRP A 135 -25.75 5.53 29.91
N ALA A 136 -26.04 4.71 28.90
CA ALA A 136 -27.31 4.77 28.20
C ALA A 136 -28.51 4.47 29.12
N LYS A 137 -28.41 3.46 29.99
CA LYS A 137 -29.45 3.13 31.00
C LYS A 137 -29.72 4.29 31.95
N LEU A 138 -28.66 4.90 32.51
CA LEU A 138 -28.80 6.05 33.41
C LEU A 138 -29.56 7.21 32.74
N LEU A 139 -29.20 7.53 31.48
CA LEU A 139 -29.89 8.59 30.74
C LEU A 139 -31.34 8.23 30.38
N LEU A 140 -31.63 6.98 30.06
CA LEU A 140 -33.00 6.51 29.80
C LEU A 140 -33.89 6.61 31.04
N ASP A 141 -33.35 6.25 32.22
CA ASP A 141 -34.06 6.34 33.49
C ASP A 141 -34.49 7.78 33.80
N GLU A 142 -33.63 8.78 33.51
CA GLU A 142 -33.96 10.20 33.68
C GLU A 142 -35.10 10.70 32.79
N ILE A 143 -35.25 10.11 31.61
CA ILE A 143 -36.30 10.47 30.65
C ILE A 143 -37.66 9.92 31.12
N HIS A 144 -37.68 9.01 32.11
CA HIS A 144 -38.87 8.27 32.52
C HIS A 144 -39.57 7.64 31.31
N ALA A 145 -38.78 7.07 30.40
CA ALA A 145 -39.28 6.53 29.14
C ALA A 145 -40.45 5.56 29.41
N ALA A 146 -41.65 5.95 28.99
CA ALA A 146 -42.78 5.03 28.97
C ALA A 146 -42.44 3.89 28.01
N ALA A 147 -42.78 2.65 28.39
CA ALA A 147 -42.60 1.50 27.51
C ALA A 147 -43.26 1.81 26.15
N PRO A 148 -42.55 1.61 25.02
CA PRO A 148 -43.10 1.92 23.70
C PRO A 148 -44.41 1.15 23.50
N VAL A 149 -45.43 1.85 22.99
CA VAL A 149 -46.69 1.22 22.57
C VAL A 149 -46.43 0.66 21.17
N ASP A 150 -45.85 -0.54 21.12
CA ASP A 150 -45.52 -1.24 19.88
C ASP A 150 -46.76 -1.46 19.02
N SER A 151 -46.81 -0.78 17.86
CA SER A 151 -47.77 -1.10 16.79
C SER A 151 -47.28 -0.75 15.38
N GLU A 152 -46.32 0.18 15.24
CA GLU A 152 -45.68 0.50 13.95
C GLU A 152 -44.31 -0.19 13.84
N GLU A 153 -44.05 -0.84 12.71
CA GLU A 153 -42.77 -1.47 12.39
C GLU A 153 -41.93 -0.56 11.48
N LEU A 154 -40.61 -0.54 11.69
CA LEU A 154 -39.66 0.15 10.82
C LEU A 154 -39.87 -0.30 9.37
N THR A 155 -40.24 0.62 8.50
CA THR A 155 -40.47 0.31 7.08
C THR A 155 -39.13 0.10 6.36
N GLY A 156 -38.96 -1.07 5.75
CA GLY A 156 -37.80 -1.42 4.93
C GLY A 156 -36.91 -2.49 5.55
N ASP A 157 -36.15 -3.19 4.70
CA ASP A 157 -35.21 -4.23 5.11
C ASP A 157 -33.78 -3.76 4.84
N ALA A 158 -33.15 -3.21 5.88
CA ALA A 158 -31.76 -2.76 5.82
C ALA A 158 -30.80 -3.92 5.56
N VAL A 159 -31.08 -5.12 6.10
CA VAL A 159 -30.26 -6.31 5.90
C VAL A 159 -30.25 -6.68 4.41
N ALA A 160 -31.42 -6.73 3.78
CA ALA A 160 -31.53 -7.01 2.36
C ALA A 160 -30.96 -5.91 1.47
N SER A 161 -31.32 -4.66 1.73
CA SER A 161 -30.93 -3.53 0.88
C SER A 161 -29.42 -3.31 0.86
N LEU A 162 -28.76 -3.40 2.02
CA LEU A 162 -27.34 -3.10 2.16
C LEU A 162 -26.40 -4.21 1.65
N THR A 163 -26.93 -5.32 1.13
CA THR A 163 -26.15 -6.25 0.29
C THR A 163 -25.71 -5.58 -1.03
N ASP A 164 -26.38 -4.49 -1.42
CA ASP A 164 -25.97 -3.55 -2.45
C ASP A 164 -25.32 -2.30 -1.81
N LEU A 165 -24.00 -2.26 -1.86
CA LEU A 165 -23.19 -1.17 -1.28
C LEU A 165 -23.15 0.11 -2.12
N ARG A 166 -23.98 0.25 -3.15
CA ARG A 166 -24.03 1.50 -3.92
C ARG A 166 -24.45 2.67 -3.04
N THR A 167 -23.86 3.81 -3.33
CA THR A 167 -23.99 5.05 -2.56
C THR A 167 -25.43 5.51 -2.41
N GLU A 168 -26.21 5.43 -3.48
CA GLU A 168 -27.63 5.76 -3.49
C GLU A 168 -28.47 4.82 -2.60
N VAL A 169 -28.06 3.56 -2.46
CA VAL A 169 -28.74 2.57 -1.61
C VAL A 169 -28.45 2.87 -0.14
N ILE A 170 -27.18 3.11 0.21
CA ILE A 170 -26.80 3.50 1.58
C ILE A 170 -27.49 4.80 1.98
N GLU A 171 -27.49 5.83 1.12
CA GLU A 171 -28.17 7.09 1.44
C GLU A 171 -29.70 6.94 1.50
N SER A 172 -30.29 6.04 0.70
CA SER A 172 -31.71 5.72 0.83
C SER A 172 -32.03 5.10 2.19
N GLN A 173 -31.24 4.09 2.62
CA GLN A 173 -31.44 3.46 3.93
C GLN A 173 -31.13 4.42 5.08
N ASN A 174 -30.10 5.27 4.94
CA ASN A 174 -29.80 6.35 5.86
C ASN A 174 -31.02 7.26 6.09
N ARG A 175 -31.68 7.72 5.03
CA ARG A 175 -32.88 8.56 5.14
C ARG A 175 -34.05 7.84 5.80
N ILE A 176 -34.32 6.59 5.42
CA ILE A 176 -35.40 5.78 6.00
C ILE A 176 -35.20 5.63 7.51
N VAL A 177 -34.01 5.19 7.94
CA VAL A 177 -33.72 4.96 9.36
C VAL A 177 -33.64 6.27 10.14
N SER A 178 -33.07 7.33 9.56
CA SER A 178 -33.02 8.66 10.21
C SER A 178 -34.42 9.23 10.42
N GLN A 179 -35.31 9.13 9.42
CA GLN A 179 -36.70 9.55 9.55
C GLN A 179 -37.45 8.73 10.59
N TRP A 180 -37.20 7.42 10.64
CA TRP A 180 -37.80 6.56 11.65
C TRP A 180 -37.36 6.96 13.06
N LEU A 181 -36.06 7.08 13.31
CA LEU A 181 -35.53 7.47 14.63
C LEU A 181 -35.87 8.92 15.01
N GLN A 182 -36.14 9.77 14.03
CA GLN A 182 -36.68 11.10 14.27
C GLN A 182 -38.10 11.03 14.88
N SER A 183 -38.94 10.07 14.46
CA SER A 183 -40.29 9.87 15.01
C SER A 183 -40.34 8.91 16.20
N HIS A 184 -39.42 7.96 16.25
CA HIS A 184 -39.35 6.87 17.22
C HIS A 184 -37.94 6.79 17.85
N PRO A 185 -37.50 7.84 18.57
CA PRO A 185 -36.11 7.94 19.06
C PRO A 185 -35.77 6.96 20.19
N LEU A 186 -36.73 6.17 20.67
CA LEU A 186 -36.54 5.11 21.68
C LEU A 186 -36.85 3.72 21.12
N ASP A 187 -36.87 3.57 19.79
CA ASP A 187 -37.03 2.26 19.15
C ASP A 187 -35.69 1.52 19.05
N ALA A 188 -35.60 0.36 19.72
CA ALA A 188 -34.39 -0.44 19.73
C ALA A 188 -34.04 -0.98 18.33
N ALA A 189 -35.04 -1.40 17.54
CA ALA A 189 -34.82 -1.93 16.21
C ALA A 189 -34.29 -0.86 15.24
N GLY A 190 -34.77 0.37 15.35
CA GLY A 190 -34.28 1.54 14.62
C GLY A 190 -32.81 1.83 14.91
N HIS A 191 -32.39 1.75 16.18
CA HIS A 191 -30.98 1.91 16.55
C HIS A 191 -30.09 0.76 16.03
N GLU A 192 -30.59 -0.48 16.05
CA GLU A 192 -29.90 -1.62 15.42
C GLU A 192 -29.74 -1.42 13.90
N ALA A 193 -30.78 -0.94 13.22
CA ALA A 193 -30.74 -0.61 11.80
C ALA A 193 -29.78 0.53 11.49
N ALA A 194 -29.73 1.56 12.34
CA ALA A 194 -28.78 2.67 12.21
C ALA A 194 -27.33 2.19 12.30
N ALA A 195 -27.04 1.32 13.28
CA ALA A 195 -25.73 0.69 13.42
C ALA A 195 -25.36 -0.14 12.18
N LEU A 196 -26.30 -0.86 11.57
CA LEU A 196 -26.04 -1.62 10.35
C LEU A 196 -25.78 -0.72 9.13
N VAL A 197 -26.51 0.39 8.98
CA VAL A 197 -26.26 1.40 7.93
C VAL A 197 -24.86 1.99 8.06
N LEU A 198 -24.44 2.34 9.28
CA LEU A 198 -23.08 2.84 9.55
C LEU A 198 -22.01 1.77 9.30
N ALA A 199 -22.29 0.50 9.59
CA ALA A 199 -21.39 -0.60 9.28
C ALA A 199 -21.20 -0.76 7.77
N ALA A 200 -22.28 -0.73 6.97
CA ALA A 200 -22.19 -0.77 5.51
C ALA A 200 -21.39 0.43 4.96
N PHE A 201 -21.62 1.63 5.49
CA PHE A 201 -20.86 2.83 5.17
C PHE A 201 -19.36 2.66 5.50
N ALA A 202 -19.04 2.14 6.70
CA ALA A 202 -17.67 1.91 7.12
C ALA A 202 -16.95 0.86 6.25
N MET A 203 -17.62 -0.21 5.83
CA MET A 203 -17.02 -1.28 4.98
C MET A 203 -16.47 -0.74 3.65
N ARG A 204 -17.06 0.33 3.11
CA ARG A 204 -16.62 0.99 1.88
C ARG A 204 -15.35 1.84 2.02
N GLU A 205 -14.97 2.20 3.24
CA GLU A 205 -13.80 3.04 3.49
C GLU A 205 -12.52 2.41 2.91
N THR A 206 -11.98 3.05 1.88
CA THR A 206 -10.84 2.61 1.07
C THR A 206 -10.02 3.81 0.59
N SER A 207 -9.85 4.82 1.45
CA SER A 207 -9.11 6.05 1.11
C SER A 207 -7.58 5.94 1.28
N GLY A 208 -7.00 4.75 1.17
CA GLY A 208 -5.54 4.55 1.17
C GLY A 208 -4.85 5.16 2.40
N THR A 209 -3.94 6.12 2.20
CA THR A 209 -3.25 6.80 3.30
C THR A 209 -4.18 7.67 4.16
N PHE A 210 -5.35 8.03 3.64
CA PHE A 210 -6.38 8.75 4.36
C PHE A 210 -7.34 7.83 5.12
N PHE A 211 -7.24 6.50 4.99
CA PHE A 211 -8.16 5.55 5.61
C PHE A 211 -8.48 5.88 7.07
N ASP A 212 -9.77 6.04 7.38
CA ASP A 212 -10.26 6.31 8.73
C ASP A 212 -11.72 5.89 8.92
N GLN A 213 -11.93 4.88 9.76
CA GLN A 213 -13.27 4.39 10.12
C GLN A 213 -13.71 4.83 11.52
N ARG A 214 -12.85 5.51 12.29
CA ARG A 214 -13.06 5.73 13.73
C ARG A 214 -14.37 6.46 14.03
N TRP A 215 -14.73 7.44 13.19
CA TRP A 215 -16.01 8.14 13.30
C TRP A 215 -17.21 7.17 13.22
N SER A 216 -17.23 6.31 12.20
CA SER A 216 -18.31 5.34 12.02
C SER A 216 -18.34 4.34 13.17
N LEU A 217 -17.17 3.90 13.67
CA LEU A 217 -17.06 2.99 14.81
C LEU A 217 -17.63 3.62 16.10
N ASN A 218 -17.37 4.91 16.34
CA ASN A 218 -17.97 5.64 17.48
C ASN A 218 -19.50 5.61 17.40
N ARG A 219 -20.07 5.91 16.22
CA ARG A 219 -21.52 5.95 16.01
C ARG A 219 -22.19 4.57 16.10
N ILE A 220 -21.54 3.53 15.57
CA ILE A 220 -22.02 2.15 15.69
C ILE A 220 -22.10 1.76 17.18
N ALA A 221 -21.04 2.04 17.94
CA ALA A 221 -20.99 1.74 19.37
C ALA A 221 -22.10 2.49 20.15
N ALA A 222 -22.33 3.76 19.84
CA ALA A 222 -23.37 4.58 20.48
C ALA A 222 -24.78 4.01 20.23
N HIS A 223 -25.13 3.71 18.97
CA HIS A 223 -26.44 3.15 18.64
C HIS A 223 -26.66 1.76 19.24
N LEU A 224 -25.65 0.87 19.18
CA LEU A 224 -25.75 -0.45 19.79
C LEU A 224 -25.88 -0.35 21.31
N ALA A 225 -25.20 0.57 21.98
CA ALA A 225 -25.33 0.77 23.42
C ALA A 225 -26.75 1.21 23.82
N ILE A 226 -27.37 2.14 23.06
CA ILE A 226 -28.76 2.54 23.27
C ILE A 226 -29.71 1.37 23.02
N ALA A 227 -29.54 0.64 21.91
CA ALA A 227 -30.38 -0.51 21.59
C ALA A 227 -30.34 -1.58 22.70
N ARG A 228 -29.15 -1.89 23.24
CA ARG A 228 -29.00 -2.79 24.39
C ARG A 228 -29.74 -2.29 25.61
N ALA A 229 -29.58 -1.00 25.94
CA ALA A 229 -30.23 -0.41 27.10
C ALA A 229 -31.77 -0.47 26.99
N LEU A 230 -32.31 -0.23 25.80
CA LEU A 230 -33.75 -0.32 25.50
C LEU A 230 -34.30 -1.75 25.48
N ARG A 231 -33.49 -2.74 25.07
CA ARG A 231 -33.89 -4.16 25.09
C ARG A 231 -33.80 -4.82 26.47
N HIS A 232 -33.29 -4.10 27.48
CA HIS A 232 -33.09 -4.63 28.83
C HIS A 232 -32.24 -5.91 28.83
N ASP A 233 -32.82 -7.05 29.25
CA ASP A 233 -32.13 -8.35 29.28
C ASP A 233 -32.29 -9.14 27.97
N ALA A 234 -33.09 -8.66 27.02
CA ALA A 234 -33.18 -9.27 25.70
C ALA A 234 -31.92 -8.94 24.88
N GLY A 235 -31.33 -9.96 24.26
CA GLY A 235 -30.24 -9.76 23.31
C GLY A 235 -30.69 -8.95 22.08
N PHE A 236 -29.70 -8.59 21.25
CA PHE A 236 -29.97 -7.92 19.98
C PHE A 236 -30.93 -8.71 19.09
N GLY A 237 -31.71 -7.98 18.29
CA GLY A 237 -32.37 -8.57 17.12
C GLY A 237 -31.33 -8.99 16.07
N ARG A 238 -31.77 -9.72 15.03
CA ARG A 238 -30.89 -10.21 13.96
C ARG A 238 -30.08 -9.08 13.28
N THR A 239 -30.72 -7.93 13.05
CA THR A 239 -30.06 -6.71 12.53
C THR A 239 -28.96 -6.21 13.46
N GLY A 240 -29.24 -6.14 14.76
CA GLY A 240 -28.27 -5.73 15.77
C GLY A 240 -27.10 -6.70 15.92
N GLU A 241 -27.37 -8.01 15.84
CA GLU A 241 -26.31 -9.04 15.85
C GLU A 241 -25.38 -8.94 14.63
N LEU A 242 -25.90 -8.63 13.43
CA LEU A 242 -25.07 -8.38 12.25
C LEU A 242 -24.26 -7.08 12.38
N ALA A 243 -24.84 -6.03 12.96
CA ALA A 243 -24.14 -4.77 13.21
C ALA A 243 -23.01 -4.94 14.26
N ASP A 244 -23.25 -5.68 15.34
CA ASP A 244 -22.22 -6.00 16.35
C ASP A 244 -21.11 -6.89 15.76
N LEU A 245 -21.47 -7.90 14.96
CA LEU A 245 -20.49 -8.68 14.21
C LEU A 245 -19.64 -7.80 13.29
N SER A 246 -20.28 -6.88 12.56
CA SER A 246 -19.58 -5.95 11.67
C SER A 246 -18.61 -5.06 12.43
N LEU A 247 -19.01 -4.53 13.59
CA LEU A 247 -18.15 -3.74 14.47
C LEU A 247 -16.87 -4.51 14.83
N ARG A 248 -17.01 -5.79 15.24
CA ARG A 248 -15.90 -6.66 15.64
C ARG A 248 -14.95 -6.97 14.48
N VAL A 249 -15.49 -7.19 13.30
CA VAL A 249 -14.69 -7.36 12.07
C VAL A 249 -13.90 -6.07 11.76
N LEU A 250 -14.54 -4.91 11.84
CA LEU A 250 -13.91 -3.61 11.52
C LEU A 250 -12.81 -3.24 12.53
N VAL A 251 -12.96 -3.58 13.81
CA VAL A 251 -11.91 -3.40 14.84
C VAL A 251 -10.88 -4.54 14.89
N ARG A 252 -10.95 -5.49 13.93
CA ARG A 252 -10.07 -6.66 13.79
C ARG A 252 -10.03 -7.57 15.01
N ARG A 253 -11.15 -7.78 15.69
CA ARG A 253 -11.30 -8.82 16.72
C ARG A 253 -11.63 -10.16 16.06
N GLN A 254 -10.74 -10.64 15.20
CA GLN A 254 -11.03 -11.71 14.26
C GLN A 254 -11.40 -13.04 14.93
N ALA A 255 -10.78 -13.40 16.06
CA ALA A 255 -11.11 -14.65 16.78
C ALA A 255 -12.55 -14.65 17.33
N GLU A 256 -12.99 -13.50 17.85
CA GLU A 256 -14.35 -13.35 18.38
C GLU A 256 -15.38 -13.23 17.26
N ALA A 257 -15.05 -12.47 16.21
CA ALA A 257 -15.88 -12.41 15.00
C ALA A 257 -16.05 -13.79 14.35
N ASP A 258 -15.02 -14.62 14.31
CA ASP A 258 -15.10 -15.99 13.79
C ASP A 258 -16.04 -16.87 14.62
N THR A 259 -16.02 -16.73 15.94
CA THR A 259 -16.97 -17.42 16.84
C THR A 259 -18.41 -17.03 16.49
N MET A 260 -18.68 -15.74 16.28
CA MET A 260 -20.00 -15.25 15.89
C MET A 260 -20.41 -15.68 14.48
N LEU A 261 -19.50 -15.62 13.51
CA LEU A 261 -19.72 -16.10 12.13
C LEU A 261 -20.11 -17.58 12.11
N ASN A 262 -19.42 -18.40 12.91
CA ASN A 262 -19.73 -19.82 13.03
C ASN A 262 -21.09 -20.05 13.70
N ALA A 263 -21.46 -19.27 14.72
CA ALA A 263 -22.79 -19.33 15.31
C ALA A 263 -23.90 -19.01 14.30
N TRP A 264 -23.70 -17.98 13.44
CA TRP A 264 -24.63 -17.65 12.36
C TRP A 264 -24.79 -18.79 11.34
N ARG A 265 -23.67 -19.39 10.89
CA ARG A 265 -23.68 -20.51 9.94
C ARG A 265 -24.41 -21.74 10.49
N MET A 266 -24.31 -22.00 11.80
CA MET A 266 -24.95 -23.13 12.46
C MET A 266 -26.44 -22.92 12.77
N ARG A 267 -26.93 -21.67 12.71
CA ARG A 267 -28.29 -21.31 13.14
C ARG A 267 -29.40 -21.91 12.26
N GLY A 268 -29.11 -22.23 11.00
CA GLY A 268 -30.09 -22.71 10.01
C GLY A 268 -31.13 -21.63 9.65
N GLY A 269 -31.72 -21.73 8.45
CA GLY A 269 -32.78 -20.80 8.04
C GLY A 269 -32.35 -19.33 7.87
N LEU A 270 -31.09 -19.11 7.47
CA LEU A 270 -30.60 -17.80 7.04
C LEU A 270 -31.38 -17.33 5.79
N SER A 271 -31.80 -16.07 5.77
CA SER A 271 -32.23 -15.43 4.54
C SER A 271 -31.05 -15.29 3.57
N ALA A 272 -31.32 -15.12 2.27
CA ALA A 272 -30.25 -14.90 1.29
C ALA A 272 -29.38 -13.68 1.65
N SER A 273 -30.01 -12.63 2.17
CA SER A 273 -29.31 -11.40 2.55
C SER A 273 -28.49 -11.56 3.82
N GLU A 274 -28.98 -12.30 4.82
CA GLU A 274 -28.20 -12.65 6.01
C GLU A 274 -26.98 -13.49 5.63
N ALA A 275 -27.14 -14.45 4.71
CA ALA A 275 -26.03 -15.25 4.19
C ALA A 275 -25.00 -14.37 3.47
N SER A 276 -25.44 -13.41 2.63
CA SER A 276 -24.53 -12.46 1.98
C SER A 276 -23.72 -11.62 2.96
N TRP A 277 -24.34 -11.12 4.03
CA TRP A 277 -23.63 -10.40 5.10
C TRP A 277 -22.61 -11.28 5.81
N VAL A 278 -23.00 -12.49 6.21
CA VAL A 278 -22.10 -13.45 6.87
C VAL A 278 -20.91 -13.81 5.98
N ASN A 279 -21.13 -14.02 4.68
CA ASN A 279 -20.08 -14.32 3.71
C ASN A 279 -19.12 -13.13 3.53
N ALA A 280 -19.64 -11.92 3.33
CA ALA A 280 -18.81 -10.73 3.16
C ALA A 280 -18.00 -10.39 4.42
N LEU A 281 -18.61 -10.51 5.60
CA LEU A 281 -17.93 -10.29 6.87
C LEU A 281 -16.87 -11.37 7.14
N ALA A 282 -17.11 -12.63 6.76
CA ALA A 282 -16.08 -13.67 6.83
C ALA A 282 -14.89 -13.37 5.90
N LEU A 283 -15.16 -12.95 4.65
CA LEU A 283 -14.12 -12.53 3.72
C LEU A 283 -13.31 -11.35 4.28
N ARG A 284 -13.98 -10.33 4.85
CA ARG A 284 -13.29 -9.20 5.49
C ARG A 284 -12.48 -9.62 6.71
N ASN A 285 -13.00 -10.57 7.50
CA ASN A 285 -12.40 -11.01 8.74
C ASN A 285 -11.13 -11.83 8.51
N GLU A 286 -11.16 -12.76 7.56
CA GLU A 286 -10.10 -13.75 7.36
C GLU A 286 -9.21 -13.43 6.14
N SER A 287 -9.74 -12.64 5.21
CA SER A 287 -9.13 -12.29 3.93
C SER A 287 -8.74 -13.49 3.04
N ASP A 288 -9.22 -14.71 3.33
CA ASP A 288 -9.10 -15.87 2.44
C ASP A 288 -10.18 -15.81 1.35
N TRP A 289 -9.79 -15.27 0.20
CA TRP A 289 -10.66 -15.10 -0.95
C TRP A 289 -11.21 -16.44 -1.50
N ARG A 290 -10.59 -17.58 -1.19
CA ARG A 290 -11.02 -18.89 -1.72
C ARG A 290 -12.32 -19.40 -1.10
N LYS A 291 -12.74 -18.82 0.04
CA LYS A 291 -13.94 -19.24 0.77
C LYS A 291 -15.26 -18.87 0.08
N LEU A 292 -15.22 -17.99 -0.93
CA LEU A 292 -16.36 -17.70 -1.78
C LEU A 292 -16.20 -18.45 -3.12
N GLU A 293 -16.94 -19.54 -3.28
CA GLU A 293 -16.80 -20.46 -4.43
C GLU A 293 -17.12 -19.77 -5.78
N ASP A 294 -18.23 -19.01 -5.84
CA ASP A 294 -18.63 -18.23 -7.01
C ASP A 294 -18.93 -16.77 -6.65
N ALA A 295 -17.87 -15.97 -6.65
CA ALA A 295 -18.00 -14.53 -6.45
C ALA A 295 -18.83 -13.85 -7.55
N ALA A 296 -18.92 -14.39 -8.76
CA ALA A 296 -19.61 -13.70 -9.86
C ALA A 296 -21.13 -13.61 -9.62
N THR A 297 -21.69 -14.55 -8.87
CA THR A 297 -23.12 -14.60 -8.53
C THR A 297 -23.45 -13.99 -7.16
N GLY A 298 -22.44 -13.57 -6.40
CA GLY A 298 -22.62 -12.95 -5.09
C GLY A 298 -23.26 -11.57 -5.17
N SER A 299 -23.78 -11.11 -4.03
CA SER A 299 -24.20 -9.72 -3.84
C SER A 299 -23.04 -8.75 -4.12
N LEU A 300 -23.35 -7.46 -4.32
CA LEU A 300 -22.29 -6.48 -4.55
C LEU A 300 -21.32 -6.40 -3.36
N MET A 301 -21.83 -6.50 -2.13
CA MET A 301 -21.01 -6.54 -0.93
C MET A 301 -20.01 -7.71 -0.95
N GLU A 302 -20.47 -8.93 -1.23
CA GLU A 302 -19.61 -10.12 -1.32
C GLU A 302 -18.54 -9.96 -2.40
N ARG A 303 -18.93 -9.42 -3.56
CA ARG A 303 -18.02 -9.16 -4.68
C ARG A 303 -16.93 -8.15 -4.33
N ILE A 304 -17.29 -7.07 -3.64
CA ILE A 304 -16.34 -6.03 -3.21
C ILE A 304 -15.32 -6.61 -2.22
N GLU A 305 -15.77 -7.36 -1.21
CA GLU A 305 -14.86 -7.94 -0.22
C GLU A 305 -14.01 -9.08 -0.79
N TYR A 306 -14.55 -9.88 -1.71
CA TYR A 306 -13.77 -10.86 -2.47
C TYR A 306 -12.64 -10.19 -3.26
N PHE A 307 -12.96 -9.12 -3.99
CA PHE A 307 -11.97 -8.37 -4.76
C PHE A 307 -10.92 -7.73 -3.87
N ARG A 308 -11.33 -7.16 -2.73
CA ARG A 308 -10.41 -6.60 -1.73
C ARG A 308 -9.44 -7.65 -1.22
N ALA A 309 -9.92 -8.83 -0.88
CA ALA A 309 -9.08 -9.94 -0.42
C ALA A 309 -8.08 -10.37 -1.50
N ILE A 310 -8.50 -10.49 -2.76
CA ILE A 310 -7.56 -10.82 -3.86
C ILE A 310 -6.52 -9.72 -4.06
N VAL A 311 -6.90 -8.46 -4.10
CA VAL A 311 -5.95 -7.36 -4.29
C VAL A 311 -4.94 -7.31 -3.15
N ALA A 312 -5.36 -7.57 -1.91
CA ALA A 312 -4.49 -7.59 -0.74
C ALA A 312 -3.51 -8.78 -0.72
N HIS A 313 -3.94 -9.98 -1.13
CA HIS A 313 -3.19 -11.22 -0.93
C HIS A 313 -2.52 -11.77 -2.19
N VAL A 314 -3.01 -11.41 -3.38
CA VAL A 314 -2.49 -11.90 -4.67
C VAL A 314 -2.01 -10.72 -5.52
N GLY A 315 -2.88 -9.75 -5.75
CA GLY A 315 -2.56 -8.53 -6.48
C GLY A 315 -3.58 -8.16 -7.56
N GLU A 316 -3.47 -6.92 -8.01
CA GLU A 316 -4.44 -6.25 -8.88
C GLU A 316 -4.66 -6.95 -10.22
N GLY A 317 -3.59 -7.45 -10.86
CA GLY A 317 -3.68 -8.10 -12.17
C GLY A 317 -4.51 -9.38 -12.14
N PHE A 318 -4.40 -10.16 -11.07
CA PHE A 318 -5.22 -11.36 -10.87
C PHE A 318 -6.68 -10.99 -10.56
N ALA A 319 -6.90 -9.98 -9.72
CA ALA A 319 -8.22 -9.49 -9.36
C ALA A 319 -9.04 -9.04 -10.58
N MET A 320 -8.42 -8.27 -11.48
CA MET A 320 -9.08 -7.78 -12.70
C MET A 320 -9.49 -8.90 -13.66
N LYS A 321 -8.59 -9.88 -13.89
CA LYS A 321 -8.91 -11.05 -14.73
C LYS A 321 -10.10 -11.85 -14.19
N ARG A 322 -10.24 -11.92 -12.86
CA ARG A 322 -11.29 -12.71 -12.23
C ARG A 322 -12.65 -12.06 -12.32
N LEU A 323 -12.72 -10.72 -12.25
CA LEU A 323 -14.01 -10.02 -12.33
C LEU A 323 -14.53 -9.79 -13.76
N LYS A 324 -13.70 -9.87 -14.81
CA LYS A 324 -14.03 -9.42 -16.19
C LYS A 324 -14.43 -7.93 -16.22
N ASP A 325 -13.74 -7.13 -17.03
CA ASP A 325 -13.85 -5.65 -17.04
C ASP A 325 -15.29 -5.11 -17.10
N GLU A 326 -16.19 -5.78 -17.82
CA GLU A 326 -17.59 -5.37 -17.99
C GLU A 326 -18.44 -5.47 -16.69
N SER A 327 -18.01 -6.26 -15.69
CA SER A 327 -18.76 -6.44 -14.44
C SER A 327 -18.47 -5.36 -13.38
N VAL A 328 -17.49 -4.48 -13.66
CA VAL A 328 -16.86 -3.54 -12.72
C VAL A 328 -17.29 -2.08 -12.99
N GLY A 329 -18.23 -1.86 -13.91
CA GLY A 329 -18.59 -0.50 -14.36
C GLY A 329 -19.38 0.33 -13.33
N GLY A 330 -18.89 1.55 -13.05
CA GLY A 330 -19.66 2.62 -12.40
C GLY A 330 -19.67 2.62 -10.87
N ILE A 331 -18.84 1.80 -10.23
CA ILE A 331 -18.74 1.73 -8.75
C ILE A 331 -17.34 2.17 -8.32
N PRO A 332 -17.20 3.28 -7.57
CA PRO A 332 -15.91 3.83 -7.16
C PRO A 332 -15.01 2.85 -6.38
N ASP A 333 -15.60 1.96 -5.59
CA ASP A 333 -14.92 1.04 -4.68
C ASP A 333 -13.91 0.15 -5.41
N TRP A 334 -14.22 -0.32 -6.61
CA TRP A 334 -13.30 -1.14 -7.40
C TRP A 334 -11.98 -0.42 -7.66
N GLY A 335 -12.08 0.80 -8.16
CA GLY A 335 -10.91 1.58 -8.49
C GLY A 335 -10.18 2.09 -7.25
N ARG A 336 -10.89 2.38 -6.15
CA ARG A 336 -10.28 2.69 -4.84
C ARG A 336 -9.46 1.51 -4.32
N ILE A 337 -9.99 0.28 -4.39
CA ILE A 337 -9.29 -0.94 -3.98
C ILE A 337 -8.06 -1.17 -4.86
N LEU A 338 -8.19 -1.02 -6.19
CA LEU A 338 -7.05 -1.15 -7.12
C LEU A 338 -5.93 -0.17 -6.79
N LEU A 339 -6.24 1.11 -6.56
CA LEU A 339 -5.23 2.11 -6.23
C LEU A 339 -4.49 1.85 -4.90
N MET A 340 -5.02 0.98 -4.02
CA MET A 340 -4.31 0.57 -2.80
C MET A 340 -3.25 -0.52 -3.03
N GLY A 341 -3.38 -1.34 -4.08
CA GLY A 341 -2.55 -2.53 -4.32
C GLY A 341 -1.14 -2.27 -4.87
N GLY A 342 -0.83 -1.03 -5.24
CA GLY A 342 0.39 -0.65 -5.93
C GLY A 342 0.31 -0.89 -7.45
N THR A 343 -0.17 0.10 -8.19
CA THR A 343 -0.52 -0.08 -9.60
C THR A 343 0.68 -0.31 -10.52
N GLY A 344 0.61 -1.39 -11.32
CA GLY A 344 1.41 -1.54 -12.54
C GLY A 344 0.99 -0.54 -13.63
N VAL A 345 1.76 -0.39 -14.71
CA VAL A 345 1.50 0.64 -15.74
C VAL A 345 0.11 0.50 -16.39
N GLN A 346 -0.25 -0.72 -16.82
CA GLN A 346 -1.55 -0.99 -17.45
C GLN A 346 -2.73 -0.71 -16.50
N ILE A 347 -2.65 -1.20 -15.26
CA ILE A 347 -3.73 -1.04 -14.27
C ILE A 347 -3.83 0.41 -13.81
N GLY A 348 -2.70 1.11 -13.69
CA GLY A 348 -2.69 2.53 -13.38
C GLY A 348 -3.39 3.36 -14.46
N HIS A 349 -3.20 3.06 -15.75
CA HIS A 349 -3.98 3.72 -16.81
C HIS A 349 -5.49 3.50 -16.66
N TYR A 350 -5.92 2.25 -16.47
CA TYR A 350 -7.33 1.93 -16.25
C TYR A 350 -7.90 2.64 -15.01
N ALA A 351 -7.21 2.53 -13.88
CA ALA A 351 -7.64 3.07 -12.60
C ALA A 351 -7.68 4.60 -12.62
N THR A 352 -6.70 5.27 -13.23
CA THR A 352 -6.64 6.75 -13.20
C THR A 352 -7.78 7.41 -13.99
N GLU A 353 -8.18 6.86 -15.13
CA GLU A 353 -9.31 7.38 -15.91
C GLU A 353 -10.65 7.08 -15.21
N ALA A 354 -10.85 5.82 -14.80
CA ALA A 354 -12.11 5.38 -14.21
C ALA A 354 -12.36 5.95 -12.82
N VAL A 355 -11.38 5.90 -11.90
CA VAL A 355 -11.54 6.33 -10.50
C VAL A 355 -11.88 7.81 -10.43
N ARG A 356 -11.21 8.65 -11.21
CA ARG A 356 -11.50 10.09 -11.22
C ARG A 356 -12.97 10.34 -11.56
N ALA A 357 -13.46 9.72 -12.63
CA ALA A 357 -14.84 9.90 -13.08
C ALA A 357 -15.84 9.39 -12.02
N TRP A 358 -15.62 8.18 -11.50
CA TRP A 358 -16.52 7.56 -10.51
C TRP A 358 -16.53 8.31 -9.17
N THR A 359 -15.37 8.75 -8.67
CA THR A 359 -15.32 9.55 -7.43
C THR A 359 -16.08 10.87 -7.58
N MET A 360 -15.93 11.57 -8.71
CA MET A 360 -16.69 12.82 -8.94
C MET A 360 -18.19 12.55 -9.09
N GLN A 361 -18.57 11.46 -9.76
CA GLN A 361 -19.96 11.06 -9.93
C GLN A 361 -20.62 10.70 -8.60
N GLU A 362 -19.90 10.02 -7.69
CA GLU A 362 -20.41 9.67 -6.37
C GLU A 362 -20.68 10.91 -5.51
N ILE A 363 -19.71 11.82 -5.45
CA ILE A 363 -19.84 13.12 -4.78
C ILE A 363 -21.09 13.86 -5.29
N GLU A 364 -21.27 13.92 -6.60
CA GLU A 364 -22.43 14.57 -7.21
C GLU A 364 -23.73 13.83 -6.86
N THR A 365 -23.71 12.50 -6.83
CA THR A 365 -24.88 11.67 -6.50
C THR A 365 -25.35 11.91 -5.07
N ILE A 366 -24.41 11.92 -4.10
CA ILE A 366 -24.73 12.27 -2.71
C ILE A 366 -25.26 13.70 -2.64
N TYR A 367 -24.56 14.66 -3.23
CA TYR A 367 -24.97 16.06 -3.20
C TYR A 367 -26.40 16.24 -3.74
N ARG A 368 -26.73 15.62 -4.89
CA ARG A 368 -28.08 15.65 -5.46
C ARG A 368 -29.11 15.00 -4.54
N SER A 369 -28.78 13.87 -3.93
CA SER A 369 -29.67 13.18 -2.99
C SER A 369 -30.02 14.06 -1.79
N ARG A 370 -29.05 14.85 -1.30
CA ARG A 370 -29.21 15.68 -0.09
C ARG A 370 -29.87 17.02 -0.37
N PHE A 371 -29.49 17.68 -1.49
CA PHE A 371 -29.90 19.06 -1.79
C PHE A 371 -30.93 19.18 -2.92
N GLY A 372 -31.32 18.07 -3.55
CA GLY A 372 -32.29 18.05 -4.66
C GLY A 372 -31.80 18.69 -5.96
N ARG A 373 -30.52 19.06 -6.05
CA ARG A 373 -29.89 19.72 -7.21
C ARG A 373 -28.42 19.30 -7.35
N GLY A 374 -27.83 19.50 -8.53
CA GLY A 374 -26.39 19.33 -8.71
C GLY A 374 -25.55 20.38 -7.98
N PRO A 375 -24.29 20.07 -7.61
CA PRO A 375 -23.38 21.03 -7.00
C PRO A 375 -22.91 22.07 -8.01
N GLY A 376 -22.93 23.34 -7.63
CA GLY A 376 -22.18 24.39 -8.31
C GLY A 376 -20.68 24.36 -7.95
N VAL A 377 -19.87 25.13 -8.66
CA VAL A 377 -18.39 25.17 -8.47
C VAL A 377 -17.98 25.50 -7.03
N GLN A 378 -18.72 26.39 -6.36
CA GLN A 378 -18.45 26.80 -4.98
C GLN A 378 -19.13 25.90 -3.93
N ASP A 379 -20.11 25.10 -4.33
CA ASP A 379 -20.85 24.24 -3.40
C ASP A 379 -20.02 23.04 -2.95
N LEU A 380 -19.15 22.54 -3.83
CA LEU A 380 -18.44 21.30 -3.59
C LEU A 380 -17.42 21.38 -2.43
N PRO A 381 -16.49 22.35 -2.38
CA PRO A 381 -15.60 22.50 -1.23
C PRO A 381 -16.35 22.77 0.07
N LYS A 382 -17.47 23.50 0.02
CA LYS A 382 -18.30 23.76 1.18
C LYS A 382 -18.90 22.47 1.74
N PHE A 383 -19.46 21.63 0.88
CA PHE A 383 -20.02 20.33 1.27
C PHE A 383 -18.95 19.37 1.80
N LEU A 384 -17.81 19.26 1.11
CA LEU A 384 -16.72 18.37 1.54
C LEU A 384 -16.09 18.80 2.88
N ASN A 385 -16.16 20.10 3.21
CA ASN A 385 -15.69 20.65 4.48
C ASN A 385 -16.79 20.78 5.55
N SER A 386 -17.98 20.22 5.32
CA SER A 386 -19.06 20.24 6.30
C SER A 386 -18.55 19.74 7.67
N ALA A 387 -18.91 20.47 8.72
CA ALA A 387 -18.63 20.06 10.09
C ALA A 387 -19.48 18.83 10.44
N ASP A 388 -18.96 17.98 11.31
CA ASP A 388 -19.74 16.92 11.94
C ASP A 388 -20.84 17.57 12.79
N GLY A 389 -22.08 17.19 12.51
CA GLY A 389 -23.27 17.73 13.14
C GLY A 389 -23.64 17.06 14.47
N GLY A 390 -22.96 15.98 14.85
CA GLY A 390 -23.41 15.11 15.94
C GLY A 390 -24.51 14.14 15.48
N ALA A 391 -24.98 13.26 16.37
CA ALA A 391 -26.10 12.35 16.08
C ALA A 391 -27.46 13.07 15.97
N VAL A 392 -27.52 14.28 16.53
CA VAL A 392 -28.68 15.16 16.49
C VAL A 392 -28.19 16.54 16.07
N TRP A 393 -28.61 16.97 14.89
CA TRP A 393 -28.17 18.23 14.30
C TRP A 393 -29.13 19.38 14.63
N HIS A 394 -28.56 20.56 14.88
CA HIS A 394 -29.29 21.81 15.08
C HIS A 394 -28.76 22.87 14.09
N ASP A 395 -29.59 23.37 13.16
CA ASP A 395 -29.22 24.54 12.33
C ASP A 395 -29.34 25.89 13.07
N GLY A 396 -29.83 25.88 14.31
CA GLY A 396 -30.09 27.08 15.09
C GLY A 396 -31.36 27.84 14.67
N THR A 397 -32.14 27.35 13.70
CA THR A 397 -33.37 28.00 13.21
C THR A 397 -34.57 27.07 13.01
N ALA A 398 -34.35 25.76 13.00
CA ALA A 398 -35.32 24.69 12.82
C ALA A 398 -35.28 23.69 13.99
N LEU A 399 -36.24 22.77 13.96
CA LEU A 399 -36.29 21.67 14.93
C LEU A 399 -35.05 20.79 14.78
N PRO A 400 -34.53 20.22 15.88
CA PRO A 400 -33.41 19.30 15.82
C PRO A 400 -33.74 18.11 14.91
N ALA A 401 -32.78 17.69 14.09
CA ALA A 401 -32.93 16.58 13.17
C ALA A 401 -32.05 15.39 13.59
N PHE A 402 -32.65 14.20 13.66
CA PHE A 402 -31.92 12.97 13.89
C PHE A 402 -31.30 12.51 12.56
N GLN A 403 -29.98 12.33 12.51
CA GLN A 403 -29.29 11.87 11.30
C GLN A 403 -28.29 10.76 11.63
N VAL A 404 -28.47 9.60 11.00
CA VAL A 404 -27.53 8.47 11.13
C VAL A 404 -26.22 8.77 10.41
N ILE A 405 -26.29 9.21 9.15
CA ILE A 405 -25.17 9.75 8.37
C ILE A 405 -25.52 11.17 7.94
N ASP A 406 -24.82 12.14 8.51
CA ASP A 406 -25.02 13.57 8.25
C ASP A 406 -24.15 14.10 7.09
N ASP A 407 -24.27 15.39 6.81
CA ASP A 407 -23.49 16.05 5.75
C ASP A 407 -21.99 16.10 6.06
N GLY A 408 -21.62 16.19 7.34
CA GLY A 408 -20.22 16.16 7.78
C GLY A 408 -19.57 14.80 7.55
N ALA A 409 -20.30 13.73 7.84
CA ALA A 409 -19.87 12.34 7.66
C ALA A 409 -19.64 12.02 6.18
N TRP A 410 -20.61 12.33 5.31
CA TRP A 410 -20.44 12.20 3.86
C TRP A 410 -19.34 13.10 3.33
N GLY A 411 -19.34 14.38 3.73
CA GLY A 411 -18.34 15.35 3.30
C GLY A 411 -16.92 14.89 3.61
N ARG A 412 -16.68 14.39 4.83
CA ARG A 412 -15.37 13.87 5.26
C ARG A 412 -14.99 12.57 4.58
N PHE A 413 -15.92 11.63 4.47
CA PHE A 413 -15.69 10.37 3.76
C PHE A 413 -15.28 10.63 2.32
N GLU A 414 -16.02 11.46 1.59
CA GLU A 414 -15.68 11.80 0.22
C GLU A 414 -14.42 12.64 0.11
N GLN A 415 -14.16 13.56 1.06
CA GLN A 415 -12.92 14.33 1.07
C GLN A 415 -11.70 13.42 1.16
N ARG A 416 -11.72 12.41 2.04
CA ARG A 416 -10.62 11.44 2.18
C ARG A 416 -10.40 10.66 0.89
N HIS A 417 -11.46 10.12 0.28
CA HIS A 417 -11.37 9.37 -0.97
C HIS A 417 -10.90 10.24 -2.13
N PHE A 418 -11.37 11.48 -2.21
CA PHE A 418 -10.97 12.43 -3.24
C PHE A 418 -9.51 12.84 -3.12
N CYS A 419 -9.03 13.11 -1.90
CA CYS A 419 -7.62 13.36 -1.61
C CYS A 419 -6.75 12.14 -1.94
N ALA A 420 -7.17 10.94 -1.54
CA ALA A 420 -6.46 9.70 -1.84
C ALA A 420 -6.33 9.46 -3.35
N MET A 421 -7.43 9.62 -4.10
CA MET A 421 -7.44 9.55 -5.56
C MET A 421 -6.45 10.55 -6.17
N ALA A 422 -6.52 11.82 -5.78
CA ALA A 422 -5.63 12.85 -6.32
C ALA A 422 -4.14 12.54 -6.07
N ASN A 423 -3.81 12.06 -4.88
CA ASN A 423 -2.45 11.66 -4.54
C ASN A 423 -1.96 10.48 -5.40
N GLN A 424 -2.76 9.42 -5.50
CA GLN A 424 -2.37 8.19 -6.19
C GLN A 424 -2.29 8.39 -7.72
N VAL A 425 -3.24 9.14 -8.29
CA VAL A 425 -3.27 9.44 -9.73
C VAL A 425 -2.05 10.27 -10.14
N GLU A 426 -1.71 11.34 -9.41
CA GLU A 426 -0.50 12.10 -9.74
C GLU A 426 0.76 11.26 -9.51
N TRP A 427 0.84 10.55 -8.39
CA TRP A 427 2.00 9.71 -8.10
C TRP A 427 2.21 8.67 -9.20
N PHE A 428 1.15 8.05 -9.71
CA PHE A 428 1.21 7.16 -10.86
C PHE A 428 1.78 7.87 -12.10
N MET A 429 1.18 8.99 -12.52
CA MET A 429 1.60 9.72 -13.72
C MET A 429 3.07 10.13 -13.65
N ARG A 430 3.51 10.61 -12.50
CA ARG A 430 4.87 11.13 -12.28
C ARG A 430 5.90 10.04 -12.04
N ASN A 431 5.60 9.06 -11.20
CA ASN A 431 6.59 8.12 -10.67
C ASN A 431 6.53 6.71 -11.26
N ARG A 432 5.40 6.32 -11.85
CA ARG A 432 5.23 5.01 -12.50
C ARG A 432 5.19 5.12 -14.01
N TRP A 433 4.35 5.99 -14.54
CA TRP A 433 4.28 6.24 -15.98
C TRP A 433 5.44 7.12 -16.47
N GLY A 434 5.89 8.08 -15.63
CA GLY A 434 7.03 8.94 -15.94
C GLY A 434 6.72 10.07 -16.90
N VAL A 435 5.46 10.51 -16.99
CA VAL A 435 5.02 11.62 -17.86
C VAL A 435 4.72 12.84 -17.00
N GLU A 436 5.73 13.67 -16.81
CA GLU A 436 5.68 14.85 -15.92
C GLU A 436 4.63 15.88 -16.37
N GLU A 437 4.47 16.09 -17.68
CA GLU A 437 3.50 17.04 -18.23
C GLU A 437 2.06 16.60 -17.97
N ALA A 438 1.81 15.28 -17.94
CA ALA A 438 0.50 14.73 -17.61
C ALA A 438 0.19 14.96 -16.12
N ALA A 439 1.17 14.71 -15.25
CA ALA A 439 1.06 14.99 -13.83
C ALA A 439 0.80 16.49 -13.58
N GLU A 440 1.56 17.39 -14.21
CA GLU A 440 1.36 18.84 -14.09
C GLU A 440 -0.01 19.32 -14.58
N ARG A 441 -0.50 18.77 -15.69
CA ARG A 441 -1.84 19.08 -16.19
C ARG A 441 -2.90 18.65 -15.18
N PHE A 442 -2.76 17.45 -14.63
CA PHE A 442 -3.64 16.95 -13.59
C PHE A 442 -3.62 17.87 -12.35
N ARG A 443 -2.44 18.33 -11.89
CA ARG A 443 -2.34 19.32 -10.80
C ARG A 443 -3.13 20.60 -11.12
N LYS A 444 -2.92 21.17 -12.31
CA LYS A 444 -3.60 22.42 -12.74
C LYS A 444 -5.12 22.28 -12.76
N GLU A 445 -5.64 21.11 -13.11
CA GLU A 445 -7.07 20.83 -13.11
C GLU A 445 -7.64 20.63 -11.69
N MET A 446 -6.90 19.93 -10.82
CA MET A 446 -7.44 19.47 -9.53
C MET A 446 -7.14 20.41 -8.36
N ASP A 447 -5.98 21.06 -8.35
CA ASP A 447 -5.51 21.89 -7.23
C ASP A 447 -6.43 23.11 -6.92
N PRO A 448 -7.15 23.75 -7.88
CA PRO A 448 -8.12 24.80 -7.54
C PRO A 448 -9.28 24.33 -6.65
N LEU A 449 -9.73 23.09 -6.83
CA LEU A 449 -10.77 22.49 -6.00
C LEU A 449 -10.16 21.94 -4.70
N LEU A 450 -9.07 21.18 -4.81
CA LEU A 450 -8.38 20.60 -3.67
C LEU A 450 -7.90 21.68 -2.69
N GLY A 451 -7.39 22.81 -3.20
CA GLY A 451 -6.82 23.90 -2.41
C GLY A 451 -7.75 24.52 -1.36
N GLN A 452 -9.05 24.23 -1.45
CA GLN A 452 -10.08 24.69 -0.52
C GLN A 452 -10.42 23.65 0.55
N LEU A 453 -9.90 22.42 0.46
CA LEU A 453 -10.23 21.31 1.35
C LEU A 453 -9.33 21.28 2.59
N VAL A 454 -9.90 20.85 3.72
CA VAL A 454 -9.18 20.73 5.00
C VAL A 454 -7.95 19.82 4.90
N TYR A 455 -8.03 18.71 4.14
CA TYR A 455 -6.91 17.78 3.98
C TYR A 455 -5.88 18.17 2.91
N PHE A 456 -6.08 19.26 2.18
CA PHE A 456 -5.16 19.69 1.13
C PHE A 456 -3.71 19.89 1.57
N PRO A 457 -3.41 20.47 2.75
CA PRO A 457 -2.03 20.63 3.17
C PRO A 457 -1.25 19.31 3.25
N ILE A 458 -1.93 18.21 3.61
CA ILE A 458 -1.32 16.87 3.67
C ILE A 458 -0.98 16.41 2.24
N ILE A 459 -1.93 16.56 1.31
CA ILE A 459 -1.73 16.29 -0.12
C ILE A 459 -0.60 17.13 -0.71
N GLN A 460 -0.54 18.42 -0.36
CA GLN A 460 0.51 19.32 -0.79
C GLN A 460 1.89 18.85 -0.31
N LYS A 461 2.01 18.36 0.93
CA LYS A 461 3.25 17.76 1.44
C LYS A 461 3.62 16.51 0.63
N LEU A 462 2.67 15.61 0.40
CA LEU A 462 2.92 14.33 -0.28
C LEU A 462 3.32 14.51 -1.75
N ARG A 463 2.84 15.57 -2.40
CA ARG A 463 3.07 15.86 -3.83
C ARG A 463 4.14 16.94 -4.05
N ALA A 464 4.81 17.41 -3.00
CA ALA A 464 5.77 18.50 -3.06
C ALA A 464 6.93 18.21 -4.02
N GLN A 465 7.17 19.14 -4.96
CA GLN A 465 8.26 19.05 -5.93
C GLN A 465 9.48 19.89 -5.54
N ASN A 466 9.32 20.84 -4.61
CA ASN A 466 10.37 21.71 -4.13
C ASN A 466 10.23 22.01 -2.63
N GLN A 467 11.29 22.59 -2.03
CA GLN A 467 11.35 22.93 -0.61
C GLN A 467 10.20 23.87 -0.17
N GLY A 468 9.78 24.79 -1.03
CA GLY A 468 8.71 25.75 -0.72
C GLY A 468 7.35 25.09 -0.58
N GLU A 469 6.98 24.23 -1.55
CA GLU A 469 5.75 23.42 -1.49
C GLU A 469 5.75 22.50 -0.26
N TYR A 470 6.88 21.86 0.01
CA TYR A 470 7.06 21.00 1.17
C TYR A 470 6.83 21.76 2.49
N GLN A 471 7.46 22.92 2.64
CA GLN A 471 7.32 23.78 3.82
C GLN A 471 5.87 24.26 4.00
N GLN A 472 5.19 24.64 2.92
CA GLN A 472 3.79 25.07 2.96
C GLN A 472 2.87 23.92 3.38
N GLY A 473 3.04 22.74 2.78
CA GLY A 473 2.29 21.54 3.13
C GLY A 473 2.50 21.14 4.59
N MET A 474 3.74 21.15 5.08
CA MET A 474 4.08 20.86 6.48
C MET A 474 3.43 21.87 7.45
N ASN A 475 3.55 23.18 7.16
CA ASN A 475 2.98 24.23 8.00
C ASN A 475 1.45 24.17 8.04
N GLY A 476 0.81 23.92 6.90
CA GLY A 476 -0.65 23.77 6.84
C GLY A 476 -1.12 22.50 7.55
N SER A 477 -0.42 21.37 7.35
CA SER A 477 -0.75 20.11 8.01
C SER A 477 -0.60 20.21 9.52
N ALA A 478 0.45 20.89 10.01
CA ALA A 478 0.64 21.15 11.43
C ALA A 478 -0.49 21.99 12.06
N LYS A 479 -1.17 22.86 11.30
CA LYS A 479 -2.35 23.59 11.80
C LYS A 479 -3.54 22.64 11.97
N VAL A 480 -3.78 21.79 10.98
CA VAL A 480 -4.86 20.79 11.03
C VAL A 480 -4.64 19.82 12.19
N VAL A 481 -3.43 19.26 12.31
CA VAL A 481 -3.08 18.30 13.37
C VAL A 481 -3.23 18.91 14.78
N ARG A 482 -2.84 20.17 14.97
CA ARG A 482 -2.95 20.82 16.29
C ARG A 482 -4.39 21.09 16.69
N ALA A 483 -5.20 21.61 15.77
CA ALA A 483 -6.59 21.98 16.06
C ALA A 483 -7.53 20.76 16.08
N HIS A 484 -7.29 19.79 15.21
CA HIS A 484 -8.16 18.63 14.96
C HIS A 484 -7.35 17.34 14.80
N PRO A 485 -6.63 16.88 15.85
CA PRO A 485 -5.88 15.63 15.80
C PRO A 485 -6.76 14.41 15.46
N GLU A 486 -8.04 14.45 15.82
CA GLU A 486 -9.03 13.41 15.52
C GLU A 486 -9.38 13.28 14.03
N TRP A 487 -9.15 14.33 13.23
CA TRP A 487 -9.41 14.29 11.78
C TRP A 487 -8.29 13.63 10.99
N VAL A 488 -7.11 13.45 11.59
CA VAL A 488 -5.92 12.95 10.90
C VAL A 488 -5.72 11.48 11.25
N SER A 489 -5.64 10.63 10.22
CA SER A 489 -5.35 9.21 10.40
C SER A 489 -3.93 9.01 10.95
N ASP A 490 -3.73 7.89 11.63
CA ASP A 490 -2.41 7.41 12.05
C ASP A 490 -1.42 7.34 10.88
N TYR A 491 -1.88 6.88 9.71
CA TYR A 491 -1.04 6.82 8.52
C TYR A 491 -0.61 8.22 8.07
N ASN A 492 -1.53 9.17 7.88
CA ASN A 492 -1.16 10.51 7.47
C ASN A 492 -0.24 11.21 8.49
N TRP A 493 -0.48 11.01 9.79
CA TRP A 493 0.41 11.58 10.81
C TRP A 493 1.81 10.99 10.74
N GLY A 494 1.94 9.67 10.53
CA GLY A 494 3.23 9.01 10.25
C GLY A 494 3.92 9.61 9.02
N LEU A 495 3.19 9.73 7.90
CA LEU A 495 3.71 10.29 6.65
C LEU A 495 4.19 11.73 6.81
N LEU A 496 3.55 12.55 7.64
CA LEU A 496 4.01 13.92 7.91
C LEU A 496 5.37 13.97 8.61
N ARG A 497 5.81 12.85 9.18
CA ARG A 497 7.08 12.73 9.92
C ARG A 497 8.13 11.90 9.20
N ASP A 498 7.78 11.26 8.09
CA ASP A 498 8.74 10.54 7.26
C ASP A 498 9.82 11.47 6.72
N THR A 499 11.03 10.93 6.62
CA THR A 499 12.15 11.61 5.97
C THR A 499 11.84 11.82 4.49
N THR A 500 12.29 12.95 3.96
CA THR A 500 12.13 13.28 2.55
C THR A 500 13.44 13.80 1.98
N LYS A 501 13.52 13.96 0.65
CA LYS A 501 14.64 14.63 -0.02
C LYS A 501 14.79 16.12 0.33
N PHE A 502 13.81 16.71 1.02
CA PHE A 502 13.77 18.10 1.42
C PHE A 502 14.28 18.28 2.84
N THR A 503 14.74 19.48 3.17
CA THR A 503 15.14 19.83 4.54
C THR A 503 13.93 19.70 5.45
N PHE A 504 14.03 18.82 6.45
CA PHE A 504 12.93 18.48 7.34
C PHE A 504 12.50 19.68 8.20
N VAL A 505 11.20 19.76 8.49
CA VAL A 505 10.59 20.87 9.24
C VAL A 505 9.91 20.31 10.48
N HIS A 506 10.44 20.67 11.65
CA HIS A 506 9.90 20.23 12.94
C HIS A 506 8.72 21.10 13.40
N VAL A 507 7.59 21.03 12.68
CA VAL A 507 6.36 21.81 13.00
C VAL A 507 5.15 20.96 13.35
N VAL A 508 5.18 19.67 13.02
CA VAL A 508 4.09 18.73 13.33
C VAL A 508 4.38 18.10 14.70
N PRO A 509 3.41 18.10 15.64
CA PRO A 509 3.54 17.43 16.93
C PRO A 509 3.90 15.94 16.79
N TYR A 510 4.57 15.40 17.81
CA TYR A 510 4.79 13.97 17.93
C TYR A 510 3.43 13.24 17.95
N CYS A 511 3.33 12.10 17.27
CA CYS A 511 2.09 11.33 17.17
C CYS A 511 1.90 10.41 18.39
N GLU A 512 3.00 10.04 19.04
CA GLU A 512 3.04 9.08 20.15
C GLU A 512 2.18 9.50 21.37
N PRO A 513 2.12 10.78 21.79
CA PRO A 513 1.21 11.19 22.86
C PRO A 513 -0.27 11.03 22.48
N TRP A 514 -0.62 11.26 21.21
CA TRP A 514 -1.99 11.16 20.73
C TRP A 514 -2.44 9.70 20.59
N PHE A 515 -1.65 8.86 19.92
CA PHE A 515 -1.93 7.44 19.75
C PHE A 515 -1.41 6.62 20.93
N ARG A 516 -1.68 7.04 22.18
CA ARG A 516 -1.37 6.23 23.36
C ARG A 516 -2.67 5.78 24.03
N PRO A 517 -2.90 4.46 24.19
CA PRO A 517 -2.09 3.34 23.71
C PRO A 517 -1.96 3.28 22.19
N GLU A 518 -0.87 2.67 21.70
CA GLU A 518 -0.51 2.62 20.27
C GLU A 518 -1.59 2.00 19.39
N ILE A 519 -2.33 1.04 19.96
CA ILE A 519 -3.50 0.41 19.39
C ILE A 519 -4.64 0.62 20.39
N PRO A 520 -5.84 1.04 19.94
CA PRO A 520 -6.98 1.22 20.84
C PRO A 520 -7.28 -0.05 21.64
N THR A 521 -7.53 0.12 22.94
CA THR A 521 -7.61 -0.95 23.93
C THR A 521 -8.56 -2.06 23.48
N GLY A 522 -8.06 -3.30 23.54
CA GLY A 522 -8.81 -4.50 23.17
C GLY A 522 -9.04 -4.68 21.67
N THR A 523 -8.34 -3.96 20.79
CA THR A 523 -8.53 -4.12 19.34
C THR A 523 -7.24 -4.54 18.65
N ALA A 524 -7.37 -4.89 17.36
CA ALA A 524 -6.25 -4.90 16.43
C ALA A 524 -6.48 -3.85 15.33
N TYR A 525 -7.16 -2.76 15.64
CA TYR A 525 -7.54 -1.73 14.67
C TYR A 525 -6.31 -1.14 13.98
N ASN A 526 -6.32 -1.13 12.64
CA ASN A 526 -5.27 -0.59 11.77
C ASN A 526 -3.82 -1.04 12.07
N THR A 527 -3.64 -2.27 12.54
CA THR A 527 -2.33 -2.87 12.86
C THR A 527 -1.32 -2.76 11.72
N ALA A 528 -1.74 -2.93 10.46
CA ALA A 528 -0.85 -2.83 9.29
C ALA A 528 -0.02 -1.52 9.25
N LYS A 529 -0.51 -0.43 9.86
CA LYS A 529 0.24 0.83 9.98
C LYS A 529 0.80 1.06 11.38
N ARG A 530 0.04 0.73 12.42
CA ARG A 530 0.44 0.94 13.82
C ARG A 530 1.61 0.09 14.27
N LEU A 531 1.86 -1.06 13.64
CA LEU A 531 3.07 -1.86 13.88
C LEU A 531 4.38 -1.09 13.61
N GLY A 532 4.33 -0.03 12.79
CA GLY A 532 5.46 0.86 12.54
C GLY A 532 5.73 1.91 13.63
N PHE A 533 4.82 2.09 14.60
CA PHE A 533 5.04 3.04 15.68
C PHE A 533 6.26 2.66 16.52
N PRO A 534 7.14 3.62 16.91
CA PRO A 534 8.40 3.30 17.57
C PRO A 534 8.27 2.38 18.79
N ALA A 535 7.22 2.54 19.59
CA ALA A 535 6.98 1.73 20.78
C ALA A 535 6.66 0.26 20.47
N ILE A 536 6.04 -0.03 19.32
CA ILE A 536 5.80 -1.40 18.84
C ILE A 536 7.01 -1.89 18.03
N ALA A 537 7.46 -1.09 17.05
CA ALA A 537 8.52 -1.45 16.13
C ALA A 537 9.84 -1.80 16.83
N ARG A 538 10.16 -1.14 17.95
CA ARG A 538 11.37 -1.38 18.77
C ARG A 538 11.09 -2.22 20.03
N GLY A 539 9.87 -2.73 20.18
CA GLY A 539 9.46 -3.53 21.33
C GLY A 539 9.99 -4.98 21.28
N GLN A 540 9.59 -5.78 22.26
CA GLN A 540 9.80 -7.23 22.24
C GLN A 540 8.66 -7.92 21.50
N ALA A 541 8.94 -9.08 20.89
CA ALA A 541 7.93 -9.88 20.18
C ALA A 541 6.71 -10.21 21.05
N SER A 542 6.88 -10.33 22.37
CA SER A 542 5.82 -10.61 23.32
C SER A 542 4.70 -9.58 23.36
N ARG A 543 4.98 -8.33 22.93
CA ARG A 543 3.96 -7.29 22.80
C ARG A 543 2.94 -7.59 21.70
N LEU A 544 3.26 -8.49 20.76
CA LEU A 544 2.37 -8.88 19.65
C LEU A 544 1.53 -10.13 19.97
N GLU A 545 1.83 -10.88 21.03
CA GLU A 545 1.08 -12.10 21.38
C GLU A 545 -0.40 -11.84 21.65
N PRO A 546 -0.81 -10.79 22.40
CA PRO A 546 -2.23 -10.46 22.54
C PRO A 546 -2.88 -10.09 21.21
N LEU A 547 -2.15 -9.44 20.30
CA LEU A 547 -2.67 -9.07 18.99
C LEU A 547 -2.86 -10.30 18.09
N LEU A 548 -1.97 -11.29 18.18
CA LEU A 548 -2.12 -12.57 17.47
C LEU A 548 -3.33 -13.38 17.98
N GLN A 549 -3.63 -13.29 19.28
CA GLN A 549 -4.82 -13.93 19.85
C GLN A 549 -6.11 -13.22 19.39
N LEU A 550 -6.08 -11.89 19.31
CA LEU A 550 -7.22 -11.10 18.82
C LEU A 550 -7.44 -11.27 17.31
N ALA A 551 -6.36 -11.24 16.53
CA ALA A 551 -6.35 -11.22 15.07
C ALA A 551 -5.48 -12.34 14.46
N PRO A 552 -5.88 -13.62 14.62
CA PRO A 552 -5.09 -14.76 14.15
C PRO A 552 -4.93 -14.85 12.63
N TYR A 553 -5.79 -14.19 11.86
CA TYR A 553 -5.76 -14.17 10.39
C TYR A 553 -5.06 -12.92 9.83
N ASP A 554 -4.43 -12.10 10.67
CA ASP A 554 -3.66 -10.93 10.22
C ASP A 554 -2.20 -11.30 9.90
N VAL A 555 -1.93 -11.49 8.60
CA VAL A 555 -0.60 -11.86 8.09
C VAL A 555 0.50 -10.86 8.48
N TRP A 556 0.16 -9.57 8.65
CA TRP A 556 1.15 -8.54 9.00
C TRP A 556 1.59 -8.67 10.45
N ILE A 557 0.68 -8.98 11.36
CA ILE A 557 0.99 -9.24 12.77
C ILE A 557 1.80 -10.55 12.88
N ALA A 558 1.36 -11.61 12.18
CA ALA A 558 2.05 -12.90 12.15
C ALA A 558 3.49 -12.78 11.63
N ARG A 559 3.68 -12.10 10.50
CA ARG A 559 5.00 -11.82 9.93
C ARG A 559 5.86 -10.99 10.88
N ARG A 560 5.31 -9.89 11.43
CA ARG A 560 6.06 -9.00 12.31
C ARG A 560 6.50 -9.68 13.60
N TYR A 561 5.68 -10.57 14.14
CA TYR A 561 6.03 -11.39 15.29
C TYR A 561 7.28 -12.25 15.03
N VAL A 562 7.32 -12.94 13.90
CA VAL A 562 8.48 -13.77 13.51
C VAL A 562 9.73 -12.90 13.34
N GLU A 563 9.60 -11.77 12.64
CA GLU A 563 10.70 -10.81 12.47
C GLU A 563 11.25 -10.32 13.81
N MET A 564 10.40 -9.96 14.76
CA MET A 564 10.83 -9.48 16.07
C MET A 564 11.45 -10.59 16.92
N LYS A 565 10.94 -11.83 16.83
CA LYS A 565 11.45 -12.99 17.57
C LYS A 565 12.87 -13.36 17.11
N SER A 566 13.15 -13.22 15.81
CA SER A 566 14.44 -13.58 15.21
C SER A 566 15.35 -12.37 14.95
N ASN A 567 15.21 -11.28 15.71
CA ASN A 567 16.02 -10.05 15.59
C ASN A 567 16.14 -9.50 14.16
N GLY A 568 15.05 -9.57 13.39
CA GLY A 568 14.95 -9.09 12.01
C GLY A 568 15.53 -10.04 10.96
N ARG A 569 16.00 -11.24 11.33
CA ARG A 569 16.57 -12.23 10.39
C ARG A 569 15.97 -13.62 10.56
N PRO A 570 14.67 -13.82 10.30
CA PRO A 570 14.07 -15.14 10.44
C PRO A 570 14.51 -16.10 9.33
N THR A 571 14.55 -17.37 9.67
CA THR A 571 14.76 -18.48 8.73
C THR A 571 13.46 -18.83 7.99
N ALA A 572 13.59 -19.49 6.84
CA ALA A 572 12.44 -20.01 6.10
C ALA A 572 11.57 -20.96 6.96
N ALA A 573 12.18 -21.75 7.84
CA ALA A 573 11.47 -22.65 8.74
C ALA A 573 10.64 -21.88 9.78
N GLU A 574 11.19 -20.83 10.39
CA GLU A 574 10.45 -19.97 11.34
C GLU A 574 9.28 -19.25 10.66
N TYR A 575 9.47 -18.73 9.45
CA TYR A 575 8.36 -18.16 8.68
C TYR A 575 7.32 -19.22 8.33
N ARG A 576 7.74 -20.40 7.87
CA ARG A 576 6.82 -21.49 7.49
C ARG A 576 5.97 -21.93 8.69
N GLU A 577 6.57 -22.13 9.86
CA GLU A 577 5.87 -22.54 11.07
C GLU A 577 4.72 -21.56 11.41
N ARG A 578 4.98 -20.25 11.33
CA ARG A 578 3.97 -19.24 11.70
C ARG A 578 3.00 -18.92 10.58
N LEU A 579 3.45 -18.95 9.32
CA LEU A 579 2.68 -18.47 8.19
C LEU A 579 1.98 -19.60 7.42
N GLU A 580 2.12 -20.86 7.84
CA GLU A 580 1.51 -22.04 7.19
C GLU A 580 0.06 -21.82 6.73
N PRO A 581 -0.86 -21.24 7.56
CA PRO A 581 -2.24 -21.03 7.15
C PRO A 581 -2.41 -20.10 5.93
N PHE A 582 -1.44 -19.21 5.69
CA PHE A 582 -1.48 -18.22 4.60
C PHE A 582 -0.80 -18.72 3.32
N LEU A 583 0.06 -19.76 3.40
CA LEU A 583 0.87 -20.23 2.27
C LEU A 583 0.07 -20.87 1.13
N GLU A 584 -1.25 -20.95 1.25
CA GLU A 584 -2.12 -21.42 0.18
C GLU A 584 -2.67 -20.31 -0.71
N TYR A 585 -2.79 -19.09 -0.20
CA TYR A 585 -3.51 -18.00 -0.87
C TYR A 585 -2.85 -16.62 -0.80
N ASP A 586 -1.87 -16.42 0.07
CA ASP A 586 -1.16 -15.15 0.26
C ASP A 586 0.23 -15.18 -0.40
N LEU A 587 0.38 -14.44 -1.50
CA LEU A 587 1.65 -14.30 -2.22
C LEU A 587 2.72 -13.56 -1.42
N GLY A 588 2.34 -12.64 -0.54
CA GLY A 588 3.29 -11.95 0.35
C GLY A 588 3.92 -12.92 1.35
N ALA A 589 3.11 -13.77 1.98
CA ALA A 589 3.54 -14.83 2.89
C ALA A 589 4.42 -15.86 2.16
N MET A 590 4.01 -16.30 0.97
CA MET A 590 4.83 -17.22 0.16
C MET A 590 6.19 -16.61 -0.21
N ARG A 591 6.21 -15.33 -0.62
CA ARG A 591 7.44 -14.63 -1.01
C ARG A 591 8.42 -14.51 0.14
N VAL A 592 7.98 -14.13 1.35
CA VAL A 592 8.91 -14.02 2.49
C VAL A 592 9.55 -15.36 2.87
N VAL A 593 8.83 -16.49 2.74
CA VAL A 593 9.42 -17.82 2.97
C VAL A 593 10.46 -18.13 1.88
N VAL A 594 10.14 -17.87 0.61
CA VAL A 594 11.03 -18.11 -0.54
C VAL A 594 12.28 -17.22 -0.49
N ASP A 595 12.16 -15.99 -0.02
CA ASP A 595 13.27 -15.06 0.15
C ASP A 595 14.16 -15.47 1.32
N ALA A 596 13.57 -15.87 2.46
CA ALA A 596 14.31 -16.38 3.63
C ALA A 596 15.02 -17.72 3.36
N ALA A 597 14.52 -18.51 2.41
CA ALA A 597 15.15 -19.78 2.01
C ALA A 597 16.43 -19.54 1.18
N GLY A 598 16.58 -18.38 0.54
CA GLY A 598 17.74 -18.06 -0.29
C GLY A 598 17.99 -19.11 -1.38
N ASP A 599 19.19 -19.70 -1.35
CA ASP A 599 19.65 -20.72 -2.31
C ASP A 599 19.18 -22.15 -1.95
N ASP A 600 18.45 -22.36 -0.85
CA ASP A 600 17.86 -23.66 -0.50
C ASP A 600 16.69 -23.98 -1.45
N LEU A 601 16.97 -24.80 -2.47
CA LEU A 601 15.99 -25.20 -3.47
C LEU A 601 14.93 -26.16 -2.95
N GLU A 602 15.25 -27.01 -1.97
CA GLU A 602 14.28 -27.96 -1.41
C GLU A 602 13.17 -27.22 -0.67
N GLN A 603 13.54 -26.16 0.06
CA GLN A 603 12.56 -25.32 0.76
C GLN A 603 11.85 -24.33 -0.16
N SER A 604 12.54 -23.76 -1.16
CA SER A 604 11.99 -22.66 -1.96
C SER A 604 11.18 -23.10 -3.17
N LEU A 605 11.55 -24.16 -3.89
CA LEU A 605 10.91 -24.52 -5.16
C LEU A 605 9.41 -24.87 -5.04
N PRO A 606 8.94 -25.65 -4.05
CA PRO A 606 7.52 -25.99 -3.95
C PRO A 606 6.62 -24.77 -3.77
N ILE A 607 7.08 -23.79 -2.98
CA ILE A 607 6.34 -22.55 -2.75
C ILE A 607 6.44 -21.64 -3.98
N LEU A 608 7.63 -21.55 -4.59
CA LEU A 608 7.83 -20.74 -5.79
C LEU A 608 7.00 -21.25 -6.98
N GLU A 609 6.85 -22.56 -7.15
CA GLU A 609 5.96 -23.14 -8.16
C GLU A 609 4.51 -22.68 -7.97
N ARG A 610 4.05 -22.62 -6.71
CA ARG A 610 2.72 -22.10 -6.37
C ARG A 610 2.59 -20.61 -6.65
N ILE A 611 3.61 -19.81 -6.30
CA ILE A 611 3.67 -18.39 -6.66
C ILE A 611 3.50 -18.23 -8.18
N CYS A 612 4.18 -19.05 -8.98
CA CYS A 612 4.12 -18.97 -10.44
C CYS A 612 2.73 -19.30 -11.03
N GLN A 613 1.85 -19.99 -10.29
CA GLN A 613 0.47 -20.22 -10.73
C GLN A 613 -0.37 -18.92 -10.69
N TYR A 614 -0.04 -18.00 -9.78
CA TYR A 614 -0.74 -16.72 -9.63
C TYR A 614 -0.01 -15.56 -10.32
N ASP A 615 1.33 -15.62 -10.38
CA ASP A 615 2.23 -14.62 -10.95
C ASP A 615 3.20 -15.32 -11.93
N PRO A 616 2.78 -15.63 -13.18
CA PRO A 616 3.58 -16.40 -14.14
C PRO A 616 4.92 -15.76 -14.51
N ASP A 617 5.08 -14.45 -14.34
CA ASP A 617 6.36 -13.77 -14.53
C ASP A 617 7.45 -14.25 -13.54
N ARG A 618 7.06 -14.94 -12.46
CA ARG A 618 7.98 -15.55 -11.50
C ARG A 618 8.64 -16.83 -11.99
N TYR A 619 8.20 -17.39 -13.11
CA TYR A 619 8.92 -18.49 -13.75
C TYR A 619 10.36 -18.11 -14.14
N PHE A 620 10.63 -16.84 -14.45
CA PHE A 620 12.00 -16.37 -14.68
C PHE A 620 12.85 -16.40 -13.40
N ALA A 621 12.28 -16.07 -12.24
CA ALA A 621 12.98 -16.17 -10.97
C ALA A 621 13.26 -17.63 -10.58
N MET A 622 12.31 -18.53 -10.86
CA MET A 622 12.48 -19.97 -10.68
C MET A 622 13.59 -20.52 -11.59
N GLY A 623 13.55 -20.18 -12.88
CA GLY A 623 14.59 -20.56 -13.84
C GLY A 623 15.98 -20.06 -13.42
N SER A 624 16.07 -18.82 -12.93
CA SER A 624 17.34 -18.26 -12.46
C SER A 624 17.92 -19.01 -11.25
N ARG A 625 17.07 -19.38 -10.28
CA ARG A 625 17.53 -20.17 -9.12
C ARG A 625 17.98 -21.57 -9.51
N LEU A 626 17.23 -22.24 -10.39
CA LEU A 626 17.57 -23.57 -10.90
C LEU A 626 18.88 -23.55 -11.70
N ALA A 627 19.07 -22.55 -12.56
CA ALA A 627 20.29 -22.37 -13.33
C ALA A 627 21.52 -22.15 -12.45
N LYS A 628 21.39 -21.31 -11.40
CA LYS A 628 22.48 -21.10 -10.41
C LYS A 628 22.86 -22.36 -9.64
N ALA A 629 21.93 -23.30 -9.48
CA ALA A 629 22.18 -24.59 -8.85
C ALA A 629 22.56 -25.70 -9.85
N HIS A 630 22.85 -25.34 -11.11
CA HIS A 630 23.22 -26.28 -12.18
C HIS A 630 22.14 -27.34 -12.48
N ARG A 631 20.86 -27.02 -12.25
CA ARG A 631 19.69 -27.85 -12.62
C ARG A 631 19.15 -27.42 -13.98
N ASP A 632 19.99 -27.53 -15.00
CA ASP A 632 19.81 -26.81 -16.27
C ASP A 632 18.54 -27.24 -17.05
N GLU A 633 18.21 -28.53 -17.11
CA GLU A 633 17.00 -28.99 -17.80
C GLU A 633 15.73 -28.41 -17.17
N GLU A 634 15.66 -28.39 -15.83
CA GLU A 634 14.53 -27.83 -15.10
C GLU A 634 14.49 -26.31 -15.21
N ALA A 635 15.64 -25.65 -15.19
CA ALA A 635 15.74 -24.21 -15.43
C ALA A 635 15.21 -23.86 -16.82
N ALA A 636 15.54 -24.63 -17.85
CA ALA A 636 15.06 -24.43 -19.21
C ALA A 636 13.54 -24.56 -19.30
N VAL A 637 12.95 -25.57 -18.65
CA VAL A 637 11.49 -25.73 -18.55
C VAL A 637 10.85 -24.53 -17.88
N ALA A 638 11.39 -24.08 -16.74
CA ALA A 638 10.86 -22.93 -16.02
C ALA A 638 10.94 -21.64 -16.87
N TYR A 639 12.11 -21.33 -17.46
CA TYR A 639 12.25 -20.18 -18.34
C TYR A 639 11.31 -20.24 -19.54
N GLN A 640 11.16 -21.41 -20.18
CA GLN A 640 10.26 -21.58 -21.31
C GLN A 640 8.81 -21.30 -20.91
N LYS A 641 8.39 -21.80 -19.75
CA LYS A 641 7.06 -21.51 -19.21
C LYS A 641 6.86 -20.02 -18.97
N GLY A 642 7.86 -19.33 -18.42
CA GLY A 642 7.86 -17.87 -18.29
C GLY A 642 7.72 -17.14 -19.63
N VAL A 643 8.39 -17.61 -20.68
CA VAL A 643 8.24 -17.08 -22.04
C VAL A 643 6.82 -17.30 -22.58
N ASP A 644 6.25 -18.47 -22.35
CA ASP A 644 4.96 -18.86 -22.93
C ASP A 644 3.78 -18.15 -22.25
N VAL A 645 3.78 -18.09 -20.91
CA VAL A 645 2.63 -17.61 -20.12
C VAL A 645 2.87 -16.30 -19.34
N GLY A 646 4.11 -15.82 -19.26
CA GLY A 646 4.42 -14.53 -18.63
C GLY A 646 3.80 -13.35 -19.38
N GLU A 647 3.46 -12.29 -18.65
CA GLU A 647 2.80 -11.10 -19.21
C GLU A 647 3.76 -9.93 -19.37
N ASP A 648 4.76 -9.81 -18.49
CA ASP A 648 5.79 -8.78 -18.57
C ASP A 648 6.83 -9.14 -19.63
N ARG A 649 6.56 -8.70 -20.87
CA ARG A 649 7.44 -8.94 -22.02
C ARG A 649 8.79 -8.21 -21.93
N VAL A 650 8.87 -7.12 -21.17
CA VAL A 650 10.15 -6.43 -20.93
C VAL A 650 11.00 -7.24 -19.96
N ASN A 651 10.40 -7.73 -18.86
CA ASN A 651 11.07 -8.64 -17.94
C ASN A 651 11.52 -9.93 -18.64
N ALA A 652 10.66 -10.54 -19.46
CA ALA A 652 10.98 -11.71 -20.26
C ALA A 652 12.20 -11.47 -21.17
N ALA A 653 12.22 -10.35 -21.88
CA ALA A 653 13.33 -9.99 -22.76
C ALA A 653 14.65 -9.80 -22.00
N ASN A 654 14.60 -9.28 -20.77
CA ASN A 654 15.79 -9.07 -19.95
C ASN A 654 16.37 -10.37 -19.35
N LEU A 655 15.53 -11.39 -19.15
CA LEU A 655 15.89 -12.61 -18.42
C LEU A 655 16.03 -13.87 -19.29
N CYS A 656 15.66 -13.82 -20.57
CA CYS A 656 15.65 -15.01 -21.44
C CYS A 656 17.01 -15.42 -22.05
N GLU A 657 18.07 -14.63 -21.89
CA GLU A 657 19.39 -14.93 -22.48
C GLU A 657 19.91 -16.32 -22.11
N TRP A 658 19.75 -16.72 -20.84
CA TRP A 658 20.17 -18.03 -20.36
C TRP A 658 19.50 -19.16 -21.16
N LEU A 659 18.17 -19.04 -21.40
CA LEU A 659 17.40 -20.03 -22.16
C LEU A 659 17.82 -20.07 -23.63
N VAL A 660 18.08 -18.90 -24.24
CA VAL A 660 18.57 -18.81 -25.62
C VAL A 660 19.90 -19.53 -25.78
N ASN A 661 20.84 -19.29 -24.87
CA ASN A 661 22.13 -19.98 -24.88
C ASN A 661 21.96 -21.48 -24.66
N TYR A 662 21.19 -21.88 -23.65
CA TYR A 662 20.90 -23.28 -23.36
C TYR A 662 20.35 -24.01 -24.59
N TYR A 663 19.32 -23.47 -25.25
CA TYR A 663 18.77 -24.09 -26.46
C TYR A 663 19.76 -24.15 -27.61
N TYR A 664 20.56 -23.10 -27.83
CA TYR A 664 21.57 -23.12 -28.87
C TYR A 664 22.61 -24.22 -28.62
N ASP A 665 23.10 -24.32 -27.38
CA ASP A 665 24.09 -25.31 -26.95
C ASP A 665 23.57 -26.75 -27.01
N HIS A 666 22.24 -26.95 -26.93
CA HIS A 666 21.58 -28.25 -27.03
C HIS A 666 21.01 -28.54 -28.43
N GLY A 667 21.45 -27.82 -29.47
CA GLY A 667 21.05 -28.06 -30.87
C GLY A 667 19.64 -27.60 -31.24
N ARG A 668 18.94 -26.88 -30.34
CA ARG A 668 17.59 -26.33 -30.52
C ARG A 668 17.65 -24.90 -31.07
N GLN A 669 18.34 -24.75 -32.20
CA GLN A 669 18.69 -23.44 -32.76
C GLN A 669 17.47 -22.63 -33.22
N GLU A 670 16.43 -23.28 -33.72
CA GLU A 670 15.19 -22.60 -34.14
C GLU A 670 14.47 -21.97 -32.94
N GLU A 671 14.39 -22.69 -31.82
CA GLU A 671 13.79 -22.18 -30.60
C GLU A 671 14.62 -21.06 -29.97
N ALA A 672 15.95 -21.21 -29.94
CA ALA A 672 16.86 -20.15 -29.50
C ALA A 672 16.63 -18.86 -30.30
N MET A 673 16.55 -18.98 -31.64
CA MET A 673 16.29 -17.85 -32.54
C MET A 673 14.90 -17.24 -32.33
N LYS A 674 13.87 -18.06 -32.12
CA LYS A 674 12.49 -17.60 -31.84
C LYS A 674 12.45 -16.75 -30.58
N ILE A 675 13.07 -17.22 -29.49
CA ILE A 675 13.09 -16.51 -28.20
C ILE A 675 13.93 -15.24 -28.29
N ALA A 676 15.12 -15.30 -28.90
CA ALA A 676 15.97 -14.12 -29.07
C ALA A 676 15.28 -13.02 -29.89
N ARG A 677 14.54 -13.38 -30.95
CA ARG A 677 13.75 -12.42 -31.74
C ARG A 677 12.59 -11.84 -30.95
N MET A 678 11.89 -12.66 -30.15
CA MET A 678 10.84 -12.19 -29.25
C MET A 678 11.41 -11.16 -28.26
N ALA A 679 12.56 -11.47 -27.64
CA ALA A 679 13.24 -10.55 -26.72
C ALA A 679 13.67 -9.25 -27.40
N ALA A 680 14.24 -9.31 -28.61
CA ALA A 680 14.61 -8.13 -29.37
C ALA A 680 13.40 -7.28 -29.80
N SER A 681 12.20 -7.88 -29.97
CA SER A 681 11.02 -7.18 -30.49
C SER A 681 10.45 -6.12 -29.53
N VAL A 682 10.72 -6.23 -28.22
CA VAL A 682 10.36 -5.19 -27.25
C VAL A 682 11.40 -4.07 -27.16
N TYR A 683 12.49 -4.17 -27.93
CA TYR A 683 13.58 -3.20 -27.98
C TYR A 683 14.18 -2.86 -26.61
N SER A 684 14.20 -3.80 -25.65
CA SER A 684 14.99 -3.63 -24.44
C SER A 684 16.48 -3.80 -24.75
N TYR A 685 17.35 -3.17 -23.97
CA TYR A 685 18.81 -3.29 -24.15
C TYR A 685 19.23 -4.76 -24.15
N TYR A 686 18.86 -5.51 -23.12
CA TYR A 686 19.21 -6.92 -22.97
C TYR A 686 18.54 -7.84 -24.00
N GLY A 687 17.34 -7.51 -24.47
CA GLY A 687 16.66 -8.28 -25.51
C GLY A 687 17.37 -8.15 -26.86
N LEU A 688 17.77 -6.93 -27.23
CA LEU A 688 18.60 -6.69 -28.41
C LEU A 688 19.98 -7.35 -28.26
N GLU A 689 20.62 -7.21 -27.11
CA GLU A 689 21.93 -7.80 -26.84
C GLU A 689 21.90 -9.33 -26.93
N THR A 690 20.83 -9.98 -26.44
CA THR A 690 20.63 -11.43 -26.56
C THR A 690 20.61 -11.89 -28.03
N LEU A 691 19.90 -11.16 -28.90
CA LEU A 691 19.86 -11.48 -30.33
C LEU A 691 21.20 -11.19 -31.03
N LEU A 692 21.88 -10.09 -30.67
CA LEU A 692 23.22 -9.78 -31.16
C LEU A 692 24.20 -10.93 -30.86
N LYS A 693 24.23 -11.38 -29.60
CA LYS A 693 25.10 -12.47 -29.15
C LYS A 693 24.80 -13.76 -29.92
N LEU A 694 23.52 -14.09 -30.11
CA LEU A 694 23.13 -15.28 -30.87
C LEU A 694 23.57 -15.20 -32.35
N TYR A 695 23.38 -14.05 -33.01
CA TYR A 695 23.87 -13.87 -34.39
C TYR A 695 25.38 -14.02 -34.49
N GLU A 696 26.14 -13.45 -33.54
CA GLU A 696 27.59 -13.62 -33.53
C GLU A 696 28.01 -15.10 -33.33
N ARG A 697 27.30 -15.84 -32.46
CA ARG A 697 27.54 -17.29 -32.27
C ARG A 697 27.22 -18.12 -33.51
N MET A 698 26.32 -17.65 -34.36
CA MET A 698 25.94 -18.27 -35.63
C MET A 698 26.79 -17.82 -36.83
N ASP A 699 27.84 -17.01 -36.59
CA ASP A 699 28.68 -16.40 -37.63
C ASP A 699 27.92 -15.47 -38.60
N ARG A 700 26.79 -14.91 -38.13
CA ARG A 700 25.93 -13.98 -38.86
C ARG A 700 26.30 -12.53 -38.52
N ILE A 701 27.51 -12.15 -38.90
CA ILE A 701 28.18 -10.95 -38.38
C ILE A 701 27.52 -9.65 -38.86
N ASP A 702 27.02 -9.61 -40.10
CA ASP A 702 26.32 -8.44 -40.63
C ASP A 702 25.02 -8.16 -39.85
N GLU A 703 24.26 -9.21 -39.53
CA GLU A 703 23.06 -9.08 -38.70
C GLU A 703 23.40 -8.71 -37.25
N ALA A 704 24.48 -9.24 -36.69
CA ALA A 704 24.95 -8.84 -35.36
C ALA A 704 25.33 -7.34 -35.32
N GLU A 705 26.02 -6.83 -36.35
CA GLU A 705 26.40 -5.42 -36.46
C GLU A 705 25.16 -4.51 -36.55
N GLU A 706 24.13 -4.91 -37.29
CA GLU A 706 22.86 -4.19 -37.40
C GLU A 706 22.13 -4.09 -36.06
N ILE A 707 22.06 -5.17 -35.28
CA ILE A 707 21.48 -5.12 -33.93
C ILE A 707 22.32 -4.23 -33.00
N ALA A 708 23.65 -4.28 -33.10
CA ALA A 708 24.53 -3.43 -32.31
C ALA A 708 24.30 -1.94 -32.58
N LYS A 709 24.09 -1.57 -33.85
CA LYS A 709 23.72 -0.20 -34.25
C LYS A 709 22.40 0.22 -33.63
N ARG A 710 21.38 -0.64 -33.61
CA ARG A 710 20.09 -0.34 -32.97
C ARG A 710 20.21 -0.11 -31.46
N ILE A 711 21.10 -0.84 -30.79
CA ILE A 711 21.40 -0.60 -29.37
C ILE A 711 22.01 0.78 -29.20
N GLU A 712 23.03 1.12 -29.99
CA GLU A 712 23.69 2.42 -29.93
C GLU A 712 22.72 3.58 -30.23
N GLU A 713 21.90 3.46 -31.26
CA GLU A 713 20.90 4.48 -31.63
C GLU A 713 19.87 4.73 -30.52
N ARG A 714 19.46 3.68 -29.80
CA ARG A 714 18.41 3.79 -28.77
C ARG A 714 18.96 4.15 -27.40
N TYR A 715 20.13 3.67 -27.05
CA TYR A 715 20.68 3.74 -25.68
C TYR A 715 21.97 4.56 -25.58
N ASP A 716 22.47 5.14 -26.67
CA ASP A 716 23.76 5.84 -26.74
C ASP A 716 24.92 5.00 -26.18
N SER A 717 24.84 3.67 -26.38
CA SER A 717 25.82 2.70 -25.89
C SER A 717 26.53 2.04 -27.08
N PRO A 718 27.73 2.50 -27.44
CA PRO A 718 28.52 1.91 -28.52
C PRO A 718 29.24 0.62 -28.11
N ASP A 719 29.23 0.26 -26.83
CA ASP A 719 30.03 -0.84 -26.25
C ASP A 719 29.72 -2.22 -26.87
N PRO A 720 28.45 -2.62 -27.13
CA PRO A 720 28.17 -3.90 -27.77
C PRO A 720 28.78 -4.00 -29.18
N ARG A 721 28.79 -2.88 -29.92
CA ARG A 721 29.37 -2.79 -31.26
C ARG A 721 30.91 -2.84 -31.21
N ALA A 722 31.52 -2.13 -30.26
CA ALA A 722 32.95 -2.22 -30.02
C ALA A 722 33.38 -3.65 -29.65
N GLY A 723 32.65 -4.30 -28.74
CA GLY A 723 32.89 -5.68 -28.34
C GLY A 723 32.82 -6.65 -29.52
N LEU A 724 31.80 -6.52 -30.38
CA LEU A 724 31.67 -7.30 -31.61
C LEU A 724 32.91 -7.13 -32.50
N TYR A 725 33.29 -5.90 -32.83
CA TYR A 725 34.44 -5.65 -33.69
C TYR A 725 35.76 -6.16 -33.10
N TYR A 726 35.95 -6.02 -31.79
CA TYR A 726 37.12 -6.55 -31.11
C TYR A 726 37.22 -8.08 -31.25
N ARG A 727 36.12 -8.79 -31.00
CA ARG A 727 36.09 -10.26 -31.13
C ARG A 727 36.28 -10.73 -32.57
N GLN A 728 35.70 -10.03 -33.54
CA GLN A 728 35.88 -10.35 -34.96
C GLN A 728 37.31 -10.08 -35.45
N MET A 729 37.92 -8.99 -35.00
CA MET A 729 39.34 -8.72 -35.21
C MET A 729 40.20 -9.86 -34.65
N ALA A 730 39.94 -10.28 -33.40
CA ALA A 730 40.67 -11.36 -32.74
C ALA A 730 40.50 -12.74 -33.40
N LYS A 731 39.36 -13.01 -34.04
CA LYS A 731 39.07 -14.25 -34.79
C LYS A 731 39.70 -14.32 -36.19
N GLY A 732 40.46 -13.31 -36.61
CA GLY A 732 41.14 -13.29 -37.92
C GLY A 732 40.48 -12.41 -38.98
N GLY A 733 39.44 -11.64 -38.63
CA GLY A 733 38.81 -10.63 -39.50
C GLY A 733 39.71 -9.43 -39.86
N GLY A 734 40.91 -9.34 -39.27
CA GLY A 734 41.99 -8.50 -39.77
C GLY A 734 41.74 -6.97 -39.70
N PRO A 735 42.23 -6.20 -40.69
CA PRO A 735 42.25 -4.73 -40.65
C PRO A 735 40.87 -4.04 -40.66
N VAL A 736 39.86 -4.66 -41.28
CA VAL A 736 38.52 -4.03 -41.45
C VAL A 736 37.83 -3.80 -40.11
N TYR A 737 37.85 -4.80 -39.23
CA TYR A 737 37.29 -4.65 -37.90
C TYR A 737 38.20 -3.86 -36.96
N ALA A 738 39.52 -3.84 -37.19
CA ALA A 738 40.45 -2.99 -36.44
C ALA A 738 40.17 -1.49 -36.69
N GLU A 739 39.97 -1.09 -37.96
CA GLU A 739 39.63 0.30 -38.31
C GLU A 739 38.26 0.71 -37.74
N LYS A 740 37.25 -0.16 -37.88
CA LYS A 740 35.92 0.06 -37.31
C LYS A 740 35.95 0.17 -35.78
N LEU A 741 36.74 -0.67 -35.11
CA LEU A 741 36.93 -0.63 -33.66
C LEU A 741 37.64 0.65 -33.23
N GLU A 742 38.72 1.05 -33.92
CA GLU A 742 39.50 2.25 -33.59
C GLU A 742 38.64 3.52 -33.63
N ALA A 743 37.72 3.62 -34.60
CA ALA A 743 36.78 4.72 -34.69
C ALA A 743 35.87 4.88 -33.45
N ILE A 744 35.51 3.76 -32.80
CA ILE A 744 34.75 3.78 -31.55
C ILE A 744 35.68 4.02 -30.37
N LEU A 745 36.81 3.32 -30.29
CA LEU A 745 37.77 3.42 -29.18
C LEU A 745 38.27 4.84 -28.99
N ARG A 746 38.59 5.61 -30.04
CA ARG A 746 39.07 6.99 -29.89
C ARG A 746 38.11 7.92 -29.13
N LYS A 747 36.81 7.58 -29.05
CA LYS A 747 35.82 8.35 -28.28
C LYS A 747 35.84 8.03 -26.78
N ILE A 748 36.23 6.81 -26.40
CA ILE A 748 36.15 6.29 -25.02
C ILE A 748 37.56 6.15 -24.39
N PHE A 749 38.52 5.77 -25.22
CA PHE A 749 39.95 5.65 -24.99
C PHE A 749 40.71 6.52 -26.01
N PRO A 750 40.85 7.83 -25.78
CA PRO A 750 41.51 8.74 -26.72
C PRO A 750 42.95 8.33 -27.06
N SER A 751 43.65 7.70 -26.11
CA SER A 751 45.01 7.18 -26.27
C SER A 751 45.07 5.70 -26.66
N GLY A 752 43.92 5.09 -26.99
CA GLY A 752 43.80 3.65 -27.22
C GLY A 752 43.72 2.83 -25.92
N LEU A 753 43.53 1.51 -26.08
CA LEU A 753 43.53 0.57 -24.96
C LEU A 753 44.93 0.44 -24.38
N GLU A 754 45.09 0.85 -23.13
CA GLU A 754 46.36 0.76 -22.41
C GLU A 754 46.46 -0.58 -21.69
N LYS A 755 47.48 -1.36 -22.04
CA LYS A 755 47.78 -2.62 -21.37
C LYS A 755 48.60 -2.40 -20.11
N VAL A 756 48.15 -2.97 -19.00
CA VAL A 756 48.75 -2.81 -17.68
C VAL A 756 48.82 -4.15 -16.94
N THR A 757 49.76 -4.26 -16.02
CA THR A 757 49.87 -5.36 -15.06
C THR A 757 49.91 -4.79 -13.64
N LEU A 758 49.90 -5.64 -12.61
CA LEU A 758 50.00 -5.17 -11.22
C LEU A 758 51.23 -4.27 -11.00
N SER A 759 52.36 -4.57 -11.65
CA SER A 759 53.59 -3.77 -11.56
C SER A 759 53.51 -2.39 -12.22
N SER A 760 52.48 -2.11 -13.03
CA SER A 760 52.24 -0.80 -13.63
C SER A 760 51.80 0.25 -12.59
N PHE A 761 51.45 -0.16 -11.37
CA PHE A 761 50.88 0.70 -10.35
C PHE A 761 51.76 0.79 -9.09
N THR A 762 52.38 1.95 -8.86
CA THR A 762 53.32 2.17 -7.75
C THR A 762 52.88 3.26 -6.76
N SER A 763 51.87 4.06 -7.13
CA SER A 763 51.33 5.15 -6.32
C SER A 763 49.81 5.01 -6.19
N PRO A 764 49.17 5.56 -5.14
CA PRO A 764 47.72 5.53 -4.99
C PRO A 764 46.99 6.00 -6.27
N PRO A 765 45.86 5.38 -6.62
CA PRO A 765 45.18 5.67 -7.87
C PRO A 765 44.73 7.12 -7.91
N GLN A 766 44.88 7.77 -9.05
CA GLN A 766 44.33 9.11 -9.30
C GLN A 766 42.91 9.02 -9.87
N ASP A 767 42.60 7.91 -10.53
CA ASP A 767 41.31 7.65 -11.16
C ASP A 767 40.98 6.15 -11.18
N GLY A 768 39.70 5.81 -11.39
CA GLY A 768 39.19 4.44 -11.46
C GLY A 768 37.70 4.34 -11.12
N LEU A 769 37.24 3.16 -10.70
CA LEU A 769 35.87 2.95 -10.24
C LEU A 769 35.86 2.54 -8.78
N MET A 770 35.26 3.35 -7.93
CA MET A 770 35.11 3.04 -6.50
C MET A 770 33.83 2.24 -6.25
N THR A 771 33.97 1.14 -5.52
CA THR A 771 32.86 0.32 -5.02
C THR A 771 32.16 0.97 -3.83
N TYR A 772 30.84 0.83 -3.75
CA TYR A 772 30.04 1.25 -2.60
C TYR A 772 29.19 0.07 -2.13
N GLY A 773 29.37 -0.30 -0.86
CA GLY A 773 28.71 -1.46 -0.25
C GLY A 773 29.44 -2.78 -0.54
N GLU A 774 28.84 -3.88 -0.10
CA GLU A 774 29.34 -5.24 -0.32
C GLU A 774 28.18 -6.18 -0.62
N SER A 775 28.37 -7.09 -1.58
CA SER A 775 27.43 -8.18 -1.87
C SER A 775 28.03 -9.53 -1.48
N LYS A 776 27.20 -10.59 -1.45
CA LYS A 776 27.69 -11.97 -1.25
C LYS A 776 28.79 -12.30 -2.27
N GLN A 777 28.56 -11.96 -3.53
CA GLN A 777 29.49 -12.20 -4.63
C GLN A 777 30.77 -11.35 -4.51
N SER A 778 30.66 -10.06 -4.15
CA SER A 778 31.86 -9.23 -3.97
C SER A 778 32.74 -9.75 -2.81
N LYS A 779 32.11 -10.24 -1.73
CA LYS A 779 32.81 -10.87 -0.61
C LYS A 779 33.51 -12.16 -1.00
N GLU A 780 32.84 -13.02 -1.77
CA GLU A 780 33.41 -14.29 -2.25
C GLU A 780 34.66 -14.09 -3.09
N ILE A 781 34.72 -13.04 -3.91
CA ILE A 781 35.91 -12.70 -4.71
C ILE A 781 36.91 -11.80 -3.97
N GLY A 782 36.62 -11.39 -2.73
CA GLY A 782 37.49 -10.51 -1.94
C GLY A 782 37.50 -9.04 -2.36
N LEU A 783 36.48 -8.56 -3.06
CA LEU A 783 36.29 -7.15 -3.43
C LEU A 783 35.60 -6.38 -2.29
N GLN A 784 36.32 -5.44 -1.69
CA GLN A 784 35.88 -4.67 -0.52
C GLN A 784 35.05 -3.44 -0.90
N SER A 785 34.24 -2.94 0.03
CA SER A 785 33.65 -1.59 -0.07
C SER A 785 34.75 -0.52 -0.11
N ARG A 786 34.57 0.50 -0.96
CA ARG A 786 35.55 1.57 -1.26
C ARG A 786 36.85 1.09 -1.92
N ALA A 787 36.87 -0.12 -2.46
CA ALA A 787 37.93 -0.55 -3.37
C ALA A 787 37.86 0.26 -4.67
N VAL A 788 39.02 0.67 -5.20
CA VAL A 788 39.09 1.36 -6.50
C VAL A 788 39.58 0.38 -7.57
N ILE A 789 38.71 0.00 -8.49
CA ILE A 789 39.04 -0.83 -9.66
C ILE A 789 39.78 0.04 -10.67
N VAL A 790 41.00 -0.38 -11.03
CA VAL A 790 41.87 0.36 -11.95
C VAL A 790 42.16 -0.38 -13.25
N ALA A 791 42.01 -1.71 -13.29
CA ALA A 791 42.15 -2.47 -14.52
C ALA A 791 41.22 -3.68 -14.55
N VAL A 792 40.82 -4.08 -15.76
CA VAL A 792 40.08 -5.32 -16.04
C VAL A 792 40.72 -6.03 -17.23
N ASP A 793 41.03 -7.31 -17.08
CA ASP A 793 41.69 -8.17 -18.08
C ASP A 793 42.97 -7.54 -18.67
N GLY A 794 43.77 -6.93 -17.79
CA GLY A 794 44.99 -6.23 -18.15
C GLY A 794 44.79 -4.96 -18.98
N ASN A 795 43.57 -4.39 -19.04
CA ASN A 795 43.29 -3.09 -19.64
C ASN A 795 43.03 -2.05 -18.54
N ARG A 796 43.70 -0.89 -18.60
CA ARG A 796 43.46 0.22 -17.67
C ARG A 796 42.05 0.80 -17.86
N VAL A 797 41.30 0.98 -16.78
CA VAL A 797 39.96 1.60 -16.77
C VAL A 797 39.93 2.79 -15.81
N ARG A 798 39.63 3.98 -16.31
CA ARG A 798 39.67 5.24 -15.53
C ARG A 798 38.29 5.73 -15.08
N ASN A 799 37.24 5.29 -15.77
CA ASN A 799 35.85 5.70 -15.52
C ASN A 799 34.87 4.62 -16.01
N ARG A 800 33.59 4.84 -15.72
CA ARG A 800 32.52 3.88 -15.98
C ARG A 800 32.39 3.48 -17.44
N LYS A 801 32.50 4.43 -18.37
CA LYS A 801 32.43 4.16 -19.81
C LYS A 801 33.55 3.22 -20.27
N GLN A 802 34.75 3.39 -19.72
CA GLN A 802 35.88 2.52 -20.03
C GLN A 802 35.70 1.11 -19.47
N LEU A 803 35.20 0.99 -18.24
CA LEU A 803 34.86 -0.31 -17.65
C LEU A 803 33.79 -1.03 -18.47
N ASP A 804 32.68 -0.37 -18.77
CA ASP A 804 31.54 -0.93 -19.50
C ASP A 804 31.95 -1.43 -20.90
N LEU A 805 32.89 -0.75 -21.57
CA LEU A 805 33.46 -1.25 -22.83
C LEU A 805 34.36 -2.48 -22.61
N VAL A 806 35.28 -2.43 -21.65
CA VAL A 806 36.28 -3.49 -21.45
C VAL A 806 35.63 -4.82 -21.06
N ILE A 807 34.61 -4.80 -20.19
CA ILE A 807 33.91 -6.02 -19.78
C ILE A 807 33.22 -6.73 -20.96
N ARG A 808 32.91 -6.01 -22.04
CA ARG A 808 32.26 -6.53 -23.26
C ARG A 808 33.24 -6.97 -24.35
N LEU A 809 34.55 -6.88 -24.14
CA LEU A 809 35.54 -7.34 -25.14
C LEU A 809 35.59 -8.87 -25.28
N THR A 810 35.10 -9.60 -24.28
CA THR A 810 35.01 -11.06 -24.27
C THR A 810 33.65 -11.50 -23.72
N TYR A 811 33.27 -12.74 -24.01
CA TYR A 811 32.11 -13.41 -23.41
C TYR A 811 32.48 -14.32 -22.25
N SER A 812 33.77 -14.45 -21.93
CA SER A 812 34.23 -15.19 -20.76
C SER A 812 33.64 -14.63 -19.48
N GLU A 813 33.22 -15.51 -18.56
CA GLU A 813 32.77 -15.11 -17.23
C GLU A 813 33.94 -14.97 -16.25
N ASP A 814 35.09 -15.55 -16.60
CA ASP A 814 36.35 -15.34 -15.89
C ASP A 814 36.90 -13.95 -16.23
N LEU A 815 37.33 -13.21 -15.21
CA LEU A 815 37.98 -11.91 -15.36
C LEU A 815 39.08 -11.71 -14.31
N SER A 816 40.06 -10.88 -14.68
CA SER A 816 41.10 -10.42 -13.79
C SER A 816 40.92 -8.94 -13.48
N LEU A 817 40.96 -8.57 -12.20
CA LEU A 817 40.84 -7.19 -11.72
C LEU A 817 42.13 -6.75 -11.07
N ILE A 818 42.56 -5.52 -11.34
CA ILE A 818 43.53 -4.83 -10.48
C ILE A 818 42.77 -3.80 -9.66
N VAL A 819 42.83 -3.92 -8.34
CA VAL A 819 42.09 -3.07 -7.40
C VAL A 819 43.01 -2.45 -6.36
N TRP A 820 42.74 -1.20 -5.99
CA TRP A 820 43.34 -0.55 -4.82
C TRP A 820 42.40 -0.72 -3.62
N GLN A 821 42.82 -1.52 -2.65
CA GLN A 821 42.07 -1.75 -1.42
C GLN A 821 43.03 -2.10 -0.27
N GLY A 822 42.73 -1.60 0.94
CA GLY A 822 43.62 -1.75 2.09
C GLY A 822 44.97 -1.03 1.94
N GLY A 823 45.02 0.06 1.16
CA GLY A 823 46.23 0.87 0.96
C GLY A 823 47.28 0.27 0.02
N ARG A 824 46.92 -0.74 -0.77
CA ARG A 824 47.81 -1.39 -1.75
C ARG A 824 47.03 -1.87 -2.98
N TYR A 825 47.72 -2.07 -4.10
CA TYR A 825 47.15 -2.77 -5.25
C TYR A 825 47.16 -4.28 -5.05
N GLN A 826 46.09 -4.93 -5.49
CA GLN A 826 45.92 -6.38 -5.46
C GLN A 826 45.27 -6.82 -6.77
N GLU A 827 45.66 -7.99 -7.25
CA GLU A 827 45.02 -8.65 -8.38
C GLU A 827 43.99 -9.64 -7.84
N ILE A 828 42.78 -9.62 -8.42
CA ILE A 828 41.68 -10.51 -8.07
C ILE A 828 41.27 -11.25 -9.33
N GLU A 829 41.43 -12.57 -9.32
CA GLU A 829 40.84 -13.46 -10.31
C GLU A 829 39.44 -13.86 -9.85
N ALA A 830 38.45 -13.67 -10.72
CA ALA A 830 37.06 -13.86 -10.38
C ALA A 830 36.30 -14.56 -11.51
N HIS A 831 35.28 -15.33 -11.15
CA HIS A 831 34.28 -15.86 -12.05
C HIS A 831 32.95 -15.16 -11.74
N LEU A 832 32.47 -14.31 -12.65
CA LEU A 832 31.27 -13.50 -12.44
C LEU A 832 30.30 -13.69 -13.60
N TRP A 833 29.09 -14.15 -13.29
CA TRP A 833 27.99 -14.22 -14.26
C TRP A 833 27.77 -12.86 -14.94
N ARG A 834 27.80 -12.84 -16.29
CA ARG A 834 27.76 -11.61 -17.11
C ARG A 834 28.80 -10.53 -16.73
N ARG A 835 29.82 -10.86 -15.94
CA ARG A 835 30.83 -9.93 -15.41
C ARG A 835 30.22 -8.77 -14.60
N ILE A 836 29.13 -9.05 -13.89
CA ILE A 836 28.44 -8.08 -13.02
C ILE A 836 28.95 -8.22 -11.58
N PHE A 837 29.34 -7.10 -10.96
CA PHE A 837 29.92 -7.07 -9.61
C PHE A 837 28.88 -7.08 -8.47
N ASN A 838 27.60 -6.81 -8.77
CA ASN A 838 26.51 -6.66 -7.79
C ASN A 838 26.83 -5.68 -6.66
N VAL A 839 27.52 -4.58 -6.98
CA VAL A 839 27.79 -3.46 -6.08
C VAL A 839 27.66 -2.16 -6.86
N GLU A 840 27.33 -1.08 -6.16
CA GLU A 840 27.32 0.24 -6.78
C GLU A 840 28.76 0.65 -7.13
N LEU A 841 28.97 1.16 -8.34
CA LEU A 841 30.26 1.67 -8.82
C LEU A 841 30.10 3.14 -9.21
N ARG A 842 30.99 4.00 -8.71
CA ARG A 842 31.06 5.41 -9.12
C ARG A 842 32.46 5.74 -9.63
N ASP A 843 32.53 6.70 -10.55
CA ASP A 843 33.80 7.27 -10.98
C ASP A 843 34.55 7.82 -9.76
N TYR A 844 35.82 7.39 -9.64
CA TYR A 844 36.74 7.85 -8.62
C TYR A 844 37.72 8.82 -9.26
N GLU A 845 37.86 9.99 -8.64
CA GLU A 845 38.94 10.93 -8.90
C GLU A 845 39.56 11.32 -7.55
N ALA A 846 40.89 11.25 -7.45
CA ALA A 846 41.58 11.70 -6.25
C ALA A 846 41.31 13.19 -6.04
N ARG A 847 40.85 13.57 -4.84
CA ARG A 847 40.73 14.98 -4.47
C ARG A 847 42.12 15.58 -4.36
N SER A 848 42.37 16.61 -5.18
CA SER A 848 43.59 17.42 -5.18
C SER A 848 43.84 18.12 -3.85
#